data_AF-A0A3B5YQ17-F1
#
_entry.id   AF-A0A3B5YQ17-F1
#
_cell.length_a   1.000
_cell.length_b   1.000
_cell.length_c   1.000
_cell.angle_alpha   90.00
_cell.angle_beta   90.00
_cell.angle_gamma   90.00
#
_symmetry.space_group_name_H-M   'P 1'
#
loop_
_entity.id
_entity.type
_entity.pdbx_description
1 polymer ?
#
loop_
_entity_poly.entity_id
_entity_poly.type
_entity_poly.pdbx_seq_one_letter_code
_entity_poly.pdbx_strand_id
1 'polypeptide(L)'
;MHRRSTFTPRDLECMLRNETAEPKPLPLSLLEKITNGFSAEQEIGSGGFAVVYKEKLVSTTVAVKRLTNTLMDEKEFHQEVECLMMVKHKNIVRFLGYCADRQGSMERCNEKFIMADVHQRLLCFEYLPHGSRYEYITDTTHRLQWRDRFQIITGICQGLHHLHQNNIVHLDLKPANILLDANMVPKIADFGLSRCFKEMQSRDLTRKGGTIGYTAPEFFDRTEIRYRHSYRLDIYSLGVIIIEILTGKKGYHDVDKVVESWSKMLDISQSDVQVEQVKNASNELHKDMPNASGETSSERLNPGMLKNDIMHAIWLSYQQLNPDIKRCVKYCSIFPKRSKLNKDELVHLWIAQGFIKTNCATEDMEDVAEGYVQELVPCSFLQPEEDDYSIKYITILDLLHDLLDKIVGRGYFRIENARSQRGIVWKGDVPRDVRHLFVQNYDGELITKKILALENLRTLIIYVVEKDTPVEEKVIESICNSLPKLRVLAVAFSREHHPITRPSKFSIPESISQLKHLCYLAFRTFKCTVILPSALAELHHIQLLDFGHHSQTSEFTTDNLTNLRYIMCKSVKCPNIGRLISLQALPCNTFTVRNVQGYEIKQLRDLNDLRGNLVINGLENVKGKEEALEANLGAKERITELMLEWDYDDDTRCSPEVEAEVLEGLCPPAKLETLMIEGYKGSRYPEWMVARRTCKIFTYISGVNWDLVLNLRLSLIFVG
;
A
#
# COMPACT_ATOMS: atom_id res chain seq x y z
N MET A 1 41.01 28.40 -27.78
CA MET A 1 41.38 26.99 -27.49
C MET A 1 41.03 26.68 -26.03
N HIS A 2 39.83 26.17 -25.76
CA HIS A 2 39.56 25.58 -24.44
C HIS A 2 40.26 24.23 -24.37
N ARG A 3 41.21 24.07 -23.43
CA ARG A 3 41.74 22.75 -23.05
C ARG A 3 40.54 21.90 -22.63
N ARG A 4 40.08 20.98 -23.48
CA ARG A 4 39.12 19.94 -23.09
C ARG A 4 39.74 19.20 -21.92
N SER A 5 39.10 19.24 -20.75
CA SER A 5 39.48 18.37 -19.64
C SER A 5 39.51 16.93 -20.18
N THR A 6 40.64 16.26 -20.01
CA THR A 6 40.80 14.88 -20.47
C THR A 6 39.92 13.99 -19.60
N PHE A 7 38.76 13.63 -20.10
CA PHE A 7 37.87 12.67 -19.43
C PHE A 7 38.60 11.32 -19.32
N THR A 8 38.72 10.80 -18.11
CA THR A 8 39.53 9.60 -17.82
C THR A 8 38.64 8.40 -17.46
N PRO A 9 39.19 7.16 -17.48
CA PRO A 9 38.46 5.99 -16.98
C PRO A 9 37.98 6.13 -15.52
N ARG A 10 38.71 6.87 -14.68
CA ARG A 10 38.30 7.13 -13.29
C ARG A 10 37.04 7.98 -13.20
N ASP A 11 36.83 8.90 -14.14
CA ASP A 11 35.62 9.73 -14.17
C ASP A 11 34.38 8.88 -14.46
N LEU A 12 34.49 7.88 -15.36
CA LEU A 12 33.43 6.89 -15.60
C LEU A 12 33.13 6.04 -14.35
N GLU A 13 34.16 5.63 -13.60
CA GLU A 13 33.95 4.91 -12.34
C GLU A 13 33.23 5.75 -11.29
N CYS A 14 33.61 7.02 -11.14
CA CYS A 14 32.92 7.96 -10.25
C CYS A 14 31.45 8.13 -10.67
N MET A 15 31.17 8.21 -11.98
CA MET A 15 29.80 8.26 -12.49
C MET A 15 29.02 6.98 -12.20
N LEU A 16 29.62 5.80 -12.23
CA LEU A 16 28.94 4.55 -11.87
C LEU A 16 28.61 4.47 -10.38
N ARG A 17 29.48 4.99 -9.51
CA ARG A 17 29.28 4.98 -8.05
C ARG A 17 28.30 6.05 -7.56
N ASN A 18 28.26 7.19 -8.24
CA ASN A 18 27.34 8.26 -7.89
C ASN A 18 26.01 8.10 -8.63
N GLU A 19 25.00 7.58 -7.94
CA GLU A 19 23.66 7.40 -8.51
C GLU A 19 23.09 8.69 -9.11
N THR A 20 23.40 9.86 -8.56
CA THR A 20 22.92 11.18 -9.05
C THR A 20 23.66 11.72 -10.28
N ALA A 21 24.76 11.10 -10.72
CA ALA A 21 25.49 11.59 -11.89
C ALA A 21 24.63 11.57 -13.17
N GLU A 22 24.76 12.63 -13.97
CA GLU A 22 24.09 12.80 -15.26
C GLU A 22 24.96 12.29 -16.43
N PRO A 23 24.36 11.76 -17.51
CA PRO A 23 25.09 11.32 -18.70
C PRO A 23 25.88 12.46 -19.36
N LYS A 24 27.04 12.14 -19.95
CA LYS A 24 27.95 13.15 -20.54
C LYS A 24 28.42 12.78 -21.96
N PRO A 25 28.84 13.76 -22.77
CA PRO A 25 29.60 13.48 -23.98
C PRO A 25 30.96 12.89 -23.63
N LEU A 26 31.29 11.74 -24.22
CA LEU A 26 32.50 10.96 -23.96
C LEU A 26 33.45 11.08 -25.17
N PRO A 27 34.76 11.33 -24.97
CA PRO A 27 35.73 11.34 -26.06
C PRO A 27 35.88 9.96 -26.70
N LEU A 28 36.00 9.89 -28.03
CA LEU A 28 36.25 8.63 -28.72
C LEU A 28 37.53 7.94 -28.21
N SER A 29 38.59 8.72 -28.02
CA SER A 29 39.88 8.21 -27.52
C SER A 29 39.80 7.54 -26.16
N LEU A 30 38.84 7.95 -25.31
CA LEU A 30 38.57 7.28 -24.04
C LEU A 30 37.92 5.92 -24.29
N LEU A 31 36.88 5.89 -25.13
CA LEU A 31 36.14 4.66 -25.44
C LEU A 31 37.03 3.64 -26.15
N GLU A 32 37.82 4.07 -27.14
CA GLU A 32 38.85 3.24 -27.80
C GLU A 32 39.88 2.68 -26.82
N LYS A 33 40.34 3.52 -25.88
CA LYS A 33 41.34 3.08 -24.89
C LYS A 33 40.78 2.03 -23.95
N ILE A 34 39.56 2.22 -23.43
CA ILE A 34 38.96 1.25 -22.52
C ILE A 34 38.59 -0.04 -23.26
N THR A 35 38.19 0.04 -24.54
CA THR A 35 37.84 -1.13 -25.37
C THR A 35 39.02 -1.75 -26.10
N ASN A 36 40.26 -1.43 -25.73
CA ASN A 36 41.48 -1.90 -26.39
C ASN A 36 41.41 -1.85 -27.93
N GLY A 37 40.92 -0.72 -28.47
CA GLY A 37 40.72 -0.54 -29.91
C GLY A 37 39.51 -1.28 -30.48
N PHE A 38 38.49 -1.53 -29.66
CA PHE A 38 37.32 -2.37 -30.01
C PHE A 38 37.72 -3.81 -30.35
N SER A 39 38.51 -4.43 -29.46
CA SER A 39 38.97 -5.82 -29.64
C SER A 39 37.80 -6.79 -29.71
N ALA A 40 37.87 -7.76 -30.61
CA ALA A 40 36.90 -8.85 -30.72
C ALA A 40 36.84 -9.70 -29.44
N GLU A 41 37.91 -9.72 -28.63
CA GLU A 41 37.95 -10.44 -27.34
C GLU A 41 37.00 -9.85 -26.29
N GLN A 42 36.61 -8.58 -26.46
CA GLN A 42 35.74 -7.84 -25.54
C GLN A 42 34.29 -7.76 -26.03
N GLU A 43 33.99 -8.33 -27.19
CA GLU A 43 32.65 -8.34 -27.75
C GLU A 43 31.71 -9.25 -26.92
N ILE A 44 30.57 -8.70 -26.50
CA ILE A 44 29.52 -9.43 -25.76
C ILE A 44 28.22 -9.57 -26.53
N GLY A 45 28.11 -8.93 -27.70
CA GLY A 45 26.97 -9.08 -28.58
C GLY A 45 27.08 -8.25 -29.85
N SER A 46 26.74 -8.85 -30.98
CA SER A 46 26.64 -8.20 -32.29
C SER A 46 25.24 -8.34 -32.86
N GLY A 47 24.69 -7.27 -33.42
CA GLY A 47 23.45 -7.28 -34.19
C GLY A 47 23.58 -6.50 -35.50
N GLY A 48 22.51 -6.44 -36.29
CA GLY A 48 22.51 -5.76 -37.59
C GLY A 48 22.80 -4.26 -37.55
N PHE A 49 22.73 -3.63 -36.37
CA PHE A 49 22.86 -2.18 -36.19
C PHE A 49 23.96 -1.75 -35.21
N ALA A 50 24.51 -2.66 -34.41
CA ALA A 50 25.50 -2.32 -33.39
C ALA A 50 26.32 -3.54 -32.94
N VAL A 51 27.52 -3.26 -32.41
CA VAL A 51 28.34 -4.21 -31.66
C VAL A 51 28.54 -3.67 -30.24
N VAL A 52 28.42 -4.54 -29.23
CA VAL A 52 28.54 -4.18 -27.82
C VAL A 52 29.80 -4.81 -27.24
N TYR A 53 30.63 -3.98 -26.62
CA TYR A 53 31.89 -4.36 -25.98
C TYR A 53 31.76 -4.25 -24.45
N LYS A 54 32.35 -5.19 -23.72
CA LYS A 54 32.40 -5.22 -22.26
C LYS A 54 33.78 -4.85 -21.77
N GLU A 55 33.85 -3.87 -20.89
CA GLU A 55 35.14 -3.45 -20.32
C GLU A 55 35.18 -3.42 -18.82
N LYS A 56 36.24 -4.02 -18.27
CA LYS A 56 36.55 -3.98 -16.85
C LYS A 56 37.40 -2.75 -16.57
N LEU A 57 36.81 -1.80 -15.84
CA LEU A 57 37.53 -0.71 -15.20
C LEU A 57 38.23 -1.24 -13.92
N VAL A 58 38.89 -0.37 -13.15
CA VAL A 58 39.64 -0.78 -11.95
C VAL A 58 38.74 -1.50 -10.93
N SER A 59 37.49 -1.05 -10.80
CA SER A 59 36.54 -1.55 -9.80
C SER A 59 35.15 -1.90 -10.32
N THR A 60 34.81 -1.47 -11.53
CA THR A 60 33.48 -1.66 -12.12
C THR A 60 33.58 -2.15 -13.57
N THR A 61 32.45 -2.36 -14.23
CA THR A 61 32.41 -2.80 -15.63
C THR A 61 31.40 -1.95 -16.40
N VAL A 62 31.74 -1.62 -17.65
CA VAL A 62 30.88 -0.87 -18.57
C VAL A 62 30.56 -1.68 -19.81
N ALA A 63 29.45 -1.34 -20.45
CA ALA A 63 29.08 -1.82 -21.77
C ALA A 63 29.12 -0.65 -22.77
N VAL A 64 29.86 -0.80 -23.86
CA VAL A 64 30.01 0.20 -24.92
C VAL A 64 29.34 -0.32 -26.19
N LYS A 65 28.20 0.25 -26.57
CA LYS A 65 27.47 -0.05 -27.81
C LYS A 65 28.00 0.86 -28.92
N ARG A 66 28.69 0.30 -29.91
CA ARG A 66 29.16 0.98 -31.12
C ARG A 66 28.20 0.71 -32.27
N LEU A 67 27.65 1.75 -32.87
CA LEU A 67 26.72 1.61 -33.99
C LEU A 67 27.50 1.34 -35.28
N THR A 68 27.08 0.33 -36.06
CA THR A 68 27.84 -0.20 -37.21
C THR A 68 27.51 0.48 -38.53
N ASN A 69 26.36 1.14 -38.64
CA ASN A 69 25.88 1.67 -39.91
C ASN A 69 26.32 3.14 -40.11
N THR A 70 27.23 3.37 -41.05
CA THR A 70 27.67 4.72 -41.48
C THR A 70 26.57 5.53 -42.16
N LEU A 71 25.48 4.87 -42.59
CA LEU A 71 24.31 5.48 -43.24
C LEU A 71 23.11 5.67 -42.28
N MET A 72 23.29 5.44 -40.97
CA MET A 72 22.21 5.62 -40.00
C MET A 72 21.78 7.10 -39.98
N ASP A 73 20.47 7.35 -40.09
CA ASP A 73 19.90 8.70 -40.03
C ASP A 73 20.34 9.40 -38.74
N GLU A 74 20.91 10.60 -38.84
CA GLU A 74 21.34 11.43 -37.70
C GLU A 74 20.19 11.63 -36.70
N LYS A 75 18.95 11.65 -37.22
CA LYS A 75 17.73 11.73 -36.43
C LYS A 75 17.53 10.53 -35.50
N GLU A 76 17.90 9.32 -35.91
CA GLU A 76 17.71 8.11 -35.10
C GLU A 76 18.65 8.06 -33.91
N PHE A 77 19.93 8.34 -34.14
CA PHE A 77 20.92 8.42 -33.07
C PHE A 77 20.56 9.52 -32.07
N HIS A 78 20.16 10.70 -32.57
CA HIS A 78 19.72 11.79 -31.72
C HIS A 78 18.50 11.40 -30.88
N GLN A 79 17.53 10.69 -31.47
CA GLN A 79 16.32 10.25 -30.77
C GLN A 79 16.61 9.24 -29.66
N GLU A 80 17.48 8.26 -29.91
CA GLU A 80 17.90 7.27 -28.89
C GLU A 80 18.60 7.97 -27.71
N VAL A 81 19.52 8.91 -28.01
CA VAL A 81 20.20 9.71 -26.98
C VAL A 81 19.22 10.61 -26.21
N GLU A 82 18.29 11.29 -26.89
CA GLU A 82 17.28 12.16 -26.24
C GLU A 82 16.47 11.37 -25.22
N CYS A 83 15.97 10.18 -25.59
CA CYS A 83 15.16 9.37 -24.67
C CYS A 83 15.97 8.81 -23.50
N LEU A 84 17.22 8.38 -23.73
CA LEU A 84 18.11 7.91 -22.67
C LEU A 84 18.53 9.01 -21.69
N MET A 85 18.65 10.27 -22.15
CA MET A 85 18.96 11.41 -21.30
C MET A 85 17.79 11.85 -20.40
N MET A 86 16.55 11.51 -20.76
CA MET A 86 15.34 11.92 -20.03
C MET A 86 14.94 10.97 -18.90
N VAL A 87 15.51 9.76 -18.82
CA VAL A 87 15.03 8.70 -17.93
C VAL A 87 16.09 8.20 -16.97
N LYS A 88 15.68 7.98 -15.73
CA LYS A 88 16.55 7.48 -14.68
C LYS A 88 15.72 6.73 -13.65
N HIS A 89 15.84 5.40 -13.69
CA HIS A 89 15.04 4.53 -12.83
C HIS A 89 15.79 3.23 -12.54
N LYS A 90 15.56 2.61 -11.38
CA LYS A 90 16.21 1.35 -10.98
C LYS A 90 15.96 0.18 -11.95
N ASN A 91 14.82 0.20 -12.65
CA ASN A 91 14.41 -0.80 -13.65
C ASN A 91 14.63 -0.35 -15.11
N ILE A 92 15.50 0.63 -15.35
CA ILE A 92 15.95 1.04 -16.68
C ILE A 92 17.47 1.00 -16.67
N VAL A 93 18.10 0.54 -17.75
CA VAL A 93 19.56 0.46 -17.84
C VAL A 93 20.18 1.84 -17.67
N ARG A 94 21.18 1.96 -16.78
CA ARG A 94 21.85 3.22 -16.50
C ARG A 94 22.72 3.63 -17.68
N PHE A 95 22.34 4.74 -18.30
CA PHE A 95 23.10 5.40 -19.35
C PHE A 95 24.18 6.33 -18.76
N LEU A 96 25.42 6.21 -19.24
CA LEU A 96 26.56 6.99 -18.75
C LEU A 96 26.94 8.12 -19.71
N GLY A 97 26.70 7.95 -21.01
CA GLY A 97 27.10 8.95 -21.99
C GLY A 97 27.17 8.44 -23.41
N TYR A 98 27.44 9.36 -24.33
CA TYR A 98 27.52 9.09 -25.76
C TYR A 98 28.79 9.69 -26.38
N CYS A 99 29.21 9.12 -27.51
CA CYS A 99 30.21 9.69 -28.41
C CYS A 99 29.56 9.91 -29.78
N ALA A 100 29.79 11.08 -30.35
CA ALA A 100 29.35 11.48 -31.69
C ALA A 100 30.52 12.19 -32.39
N ASP A 101 31.54 11.43 -32.76
CA ASP A 101 32.76 11.95 -33.37
C ASP A 101 32.68 11.81 -34.89
N ARG A 102 33.19 12.81 -35.63
CA ARG A 102 33.22 12.83 -37.10
C ARG A 102 34.67 12.85 -37.54
N GLN A 103 35.10 11.85 -38.30
CA GLN A 103 36.47 11.73 -38.79
C GLN A 103 36.47 11.55 -40.30
N GLY A 104 37.34 12.29 -40.99
CA GLY A 104 37.61 12.04 -42.41
C GLY A 104 38.45 10.78 -42.56
N SER A 105 37.92 9.79 -43.28
CA SER A 105 38.61 8.55 -43.66
C SER A 105 38.77 8.48 -45.18
N MET A 106 39.87 7.89 -45.65
CA MET A 106 40.05 7.55 -47.06
C MET A 106 39.43 6.17 -47.32
N GLU A 107 38.21 6.16 -47.83
CA GLU A 107 37.45 4.93 -48.12
C GLU A 107 37.61 4.52 -49.58
N ARG A 108 37.68 3.21 -49.84
CA ARG A 108 37.79 2.66 -51.19
C ARG A 108 36.41 2.37 -51.76
N CYS A 109 35.95 3.18 -52.72
CA CYS A 109 34.67 2.99 -53.40
C CYS A 109 34.90 2.86 -54.92
N ASN A 110 34.47 1.74 -55.52
CA ASN A 110 34.63 1.46 -56.95
C ASN A 110 36.06 1.73 -57.47
N GLU A 111 37.06 1.15 -56.78
CA GLU A 111 38.50 1.26 -57.09
C GLU A 111 39.11 2.67 -56.98
N LYS A 112 38.38 3.67 -56.48
CA LYS A 112 38.88 5.01 -56.17
C LYS A 112 38.87 5.25 -54.66
N PHE A 113 39.89 5.95 -54.17
CA PHE A 113 39.88 6.46 -52.80
C PHE A 113 39.14 7.78 -52.74
N ILE A 114 38.14 7.87 -51.87
CA ILE A 114 37.38 9.09 -51.62
C ILE A 114 37.52 9.48 -50.15
N MET A 115 37.61 10.79 -49.88
CA MET A 115 37.48 11.30 -48.53
C MET A 115 36.01 11.18 -48.11
N ALA A 116 35.73 10.37 -47.09
CA ALA A 116 34.40 10.18 -46.54
C ALA A 116 34.38 10.56 -45.06
N ASP A 117 33.31 11.23 -44.62
CA ASP A 117 33.08 11.50 -43.21
C ASP A 117 32.53 10.24 -42.52
N VAL A 118 33.39 9.56 -41.77
CA VAL A 118 33.03 8.42 -40.95
C VAL A 118 32.52 8.92 -39.61
N HIS A 119 31.28 8.56 -39.30
CA HIS A 119 30.62 8.93 -38.04
C HIS A 119 30.85 7.83 -37.01
N GLN A 120 31.63 8.12 -35.97
CA GLN A 120 31.81 7.24 -34.82
C GLN A 120 30.75 7.55 -33.76
N ARG A 121 29.70 6.71 -33.74
CA ARG A 121 28.57 6.83 -32.81
C ARG A 121 28.61 5.70 -31.80
N LEU A 122 28.76 6.05 -30.52
CA LEU A 122 28.84 5.10 -29.43
C LEU A 122 27.98 5.53 -28.25
N LEU A 123 27.48 4.55 -27.50
CA LEU A 123 26.69 4.72 -26.28
C LEU A 123 27.34 3.89 -25.17
N CYS A 124 27.50 4.48 -23.99
CA CYS A 124 28.13 3.84 -22.83
C CYS A 124 27.09 3.64 -21.72
N PHE A 125 27.04 2.42 -21.17
CA PHE A 125 26.09 2.00 -20.15
C PHE A 125 26.78 1.29 -18.98
N GLU A 126 26.05 1.14 -17.87
CA GLU A 126 26.41 0.11 -16.88
C GLU A 126 26.43 -1.29 -17.53
N TYR A 127 27.34 -2.15 -17.07
CA TYR A 127 27.33 -3.55 -17.48
C TYR A 127 26.44 -4.37 -16.54
N LEU A 128 25.56 -5.19 -17.13
CA LEU A 128 24.63 -6.05 -16.42
C LEU A 128 25.07 -7.52 -16.56
N PRO A 129 25.58 -8.16 -15.49
CA PRO A 129 26.34 -9.42 -15.58
C PRO A 129 25.49 -10.63 -15.99
N HIS A 130 24.19 -10.62 -15.68
CA HIS A 130 23.28 -11.69 -16.10
C HIS A 130 22.71 -11.44 -17.51
N GLY A 131 22.97 -10.27 -18.08
CA GLY A 131 22.59 -9.91 -19.45
C GLY A 131 21.08 -10.10 -19.70
N SER A 132 20.73 -10.34 -20.96
CA SER A 132 19.36 -10.67 -21.38
C SER A 132 19.07 -12.16 -21.35
N ARG A 133 19.85 -12.96 -20.61
CA ARG A 133 19.77 -14.43 -20.62
C ARG A 133 18.43 -14.91 -20.08
N TYR A 134 17.45 -14.84 -20.96
CA TYR A 134 16.07 -15.22 -20.78
C TYR A 134 15.92 -16.73 -20.67
N GLU A 135 16.97 -17.47 -20.97
CA GLU A 135 17.16 -18.87 -20.59
C GLU A 135 17.04 -19.04 -19.07
N TYR A 136 17.51 -18.14 -18.21
CA TYR A 136 17.23 -18.27 -16.76
C TYR A 136 15.74 -18.17 -16.41
N ILE A 137 14.97 -17.47 -17.25
CA ILE A 137 13.53 -17.24 -17.07
C ILE A 137 12.69 -18.37 -17.67
N THR A 138 13.17 -18.98 -18.77
CA THR A 138 12.43 -19.98 -19.56
C THR A 138 12.99 -21.41 -19.47
N ASP A 139 14.22 -21.60 -19.00
CA ASP A 139 14.85 -22.90 -18.87
C ASP A 139 14.23 -23.70 -17.72
N THR A 140 13.60 -24.80 -18.08
CA THR A 140 12.99 -25.77 -17.15
C THR A 140 13.99 -26.48 -16.23
N THR A 141 15.29 -26.37 -16.51
CA THR A 141 16.37 -27.05 -15.75
C THR A 141 16.94 -26.20 -14.61
N HIS A 142 16.88 -24.86 -14.71
CA HIS A 142 17.28 -23.92 -13.67
C HIS A 142 16.07 -23.11 -13.20
N ARG A 143 15.26 -23.70 -12.32
CA ARG A 143 13.98 -23.12 -11.89
C ARG A 143 14.15 -21.84 -11.07
N LEU A 144 14.02 -20.68 -11.70
CA LEU A 144 13.60 -19.47 -10.99
C LEU A 144 12.24 -19.75 -10.32
N GLN A 145 12.17 -19.50 -9.02
CA GLN A 145 10.93 -19.65 -8.26
C GLN A 145 9.93 -18.60 -8.75
N TRP A 146 8.64 -18.87 -8.57
CA TRP A 146 7.59 -17.91 -8.93
C TRP A 146 7.84 -16.51 -8.34
N ARG A 147 8.39 -16.46 -7.11
CA ARG A 147 8.79 -15.21 -6.46
C ARG A 147 9.75 -14.37 -7.31
N ASP A 148 10.78 -14.99 -7.87
CA ASP A 148 11.79 -14.30 -8.69
C ASP A 148 11.18 -13.83 -10.01
N ARG A 149 10.33 -14.67 -10.62
CA ARG A 149 9.59 -14.32 -11.85
C ARG A 149 8.63 -13.15 -11.63
N PHE A 150 7.91 -13.15 -10.51
CA PHE A 150 7.01 -12.07 -10.14
C PHE A 150 7.79 -10.77 -9.91
N GLN A 151 8.90 -10.81 -9.18
CA GLN A 151 9.78 -9.65 -8.99
C GLN A 151 10.30 -9.10 -10.33
N ILE A 152 10.65 -9.97 -11.28
CA ILE A 152 11.03 -9.59 -12.63
C ILE A 152 9.85 -8.91 -13.36
N ILE A 153 8.65 -9.49 -13.34
CA ILE A 153 7.45 -8.89 -13.96
C ILE A 153 7.17 -7.51 -13.35
N THR A 154 7.15 -7.41 -12.03
CA THR A 154 6.90 -6.15 -11.30
C THR A 154 7.93 -5.09 -11.67
N GLY A 155 9.22 -5.45 -11.71
CA GLY A 155 10.27 -4.52 -12.09
C GLY A 155 10.14 -4.03 -13.54
N ILE A 156 9.78 -4.89 -14.49
CA ILE A 156 9.51 -4.49 -15.88
C ILE A 156 8.33 -3.50 -15.93
N CYS A 157 7.23 -3.78 -15.22
CA CYS A 157 6.07 -2.88 -15.14
C CYS A 157 6.45 -1.51 -14.57
N GLN A 158 7.25 -1.47 -13.49
CA GLN A 158 7.71 -0.22 -12.87
C GLN A 158 8.59 0.60 -13.83
N GLY A 159 9.52 -0.05 -14.53
CA GLY A 159 10.35 0.59 -15.54
C GLY A 159 9.52 1.16 -16.69
N LEU A 160 8.57 0.38 -17.22
CA LEU A 160 7.74 0.79 -18.34
C LEU A 160 6.79 1.94 -17.97
N HIS A 161 6.22 1.89 -16.77
CA HIS A 161 5.40 2.98 -16.25
C HIS A 161 6.18 4.30 -16.18
N HIS A 162 7.43 4.26 -15.70
CA HIS A 162 8.29 5.44 -15.65
C HIS A 162 8.59 6.00 -17.06
N LEU A 163 8.78 5.14 -18.06
CA LEU A 163 8.93 5.59 -19.46
C LEU A 163 7.67 6.33 -19.92
N HIS A 164 6.49 5.76 -19.69
CA HIS A 164 5.22 6.35 -20.12
C HIS A 164 4.92 7.68 -19.41
N GLN A 165 5.27 7.82 -18.13
CA GLN A 165 5.18 9.09 -17.39
C GLN A 165 6.06 10.19 -18.00
N ASN A 166 7.22 9.82 -18.56
CA ASN A 166 8.12 10.74 -19.25
C ASN A 166 7.78 10.91 -20.74
N ASN A 167 6.58 10.49 -21.17
CA ASN A 167 6.11 10.54 -22.56
C ASN A 167 7.01 9.76 -23.54
N ILE A 168 7.61 8.66 -23.08
CA ILE A 168 8.47 7.79 -23.89
C ILE A 168 7.76 6.47 -24.17
N VAL A 169 7.72 6.05 -25.42
CA VAL A 169 7.22 4.73 -25.84
C VAL A 169 8.40 3.90 -26.35
N HIS A 170 8.54 2.67 -25.85
CA HIS A 170 9.72 1.83 -26.09
C HIS A 170 9.74 1.23 -27.51
N LEU A 171 8.59 0.71 -27.97
CA LEU A 171 8.31 0.13 -29.30
C LEU A 171 9.05 -1.17 -29.68
N ASP A 172 10.06 -1.58 -28.91
CA ASP A 172 10.75 -2.87 -29.11
C ASP A 172 10.94 -3.63 -27.79
N LEU A 173 9.91 -3.64 -26.95
CA LEU A 173 9.96 -4.38 -25.70
C LEU A 173 9.92 -5.89 -26.01
N LYS A 174 10.96 -6.61 -25.59
CA LYS A 174 11.09 -8.06 -25.79
C LYS A 174 12.03 -8.64 -24.74
N PRO A 175 11.99 -9.96 -24.50
CA PRO A 175 12.91 -10.65 -23.59
C PRO A 175 14.39 -10.25 -23.73
N ALA A 176 14.89 -10.16 -24.97
CA ALA A 176 16.28 -9.80 -25.26
C ALA A 176 16.67 -8.37 -24.81
N ASN A 177 15.67 -7.51 -24.57
CA ASN A 177 15.83 -6.12 -24.14
C ASN A 177 15.52 -5.93 -22.63
N ILE A 178 15.28 -7.02 -21.90
CA ILE A 178 15.18 -7.02 -20.44
C ILE A 178 16.48 -7.62 -19.88
N LEU A 179 17.33 -6.77 -19.32
CA LEU A 179 18.61 -7.16 -18.76
C LEU A 179 18.50 -7.35 -17.24
N LEU A 180 19.27 -8.29 -16.68
CA LEU A 180 19.28 -8.55 -15.25
C LEU A 180 20.61 -8.11 -14.62
N ASP A 181 20.51 -7.37 -13.51
CA ASP A 181 21.68 -7.02 -12.71
C ASP A 181 22.15 -8.19 -11.82
N ALA A 182 23.21 -7.96 -11.03
CA ALA A 182 23.78 -8.97 -10.14
C ALA A 182 22.78 -9.49 -9.08
N ASN A 183 21.71 -8.74 -8.77
CA ASN A 183 20.68 -9.07 -7.79
C ASN A 183 19.37 -9.57 -8.45
N MET A 184 19.41 -9.94 -9.73
CA MET A 184 18.23 -10.36 -10.52
C MET A 184 17.15 -9.28 -10.68
N VAL A 185 17.50 -8.00 -10.52
CA VAL A 185 16.59 -6.89 -10.79
C VAL A 185 16.53 -6.65 -12.30
N PRO A 186 15.32 -6.61 -12.90
CA PRO A 186 15.16 -6.37 -14.33
C PRO A 186 15.37 -4.90 -14.68
N LYS A 187 16.03 -4.66 -15.81
CA LYS A 187 16.28 -3.34 -16.38
C LYS A 187 15.94 -3.33 -17.87
N ILE A 188 15.03 -2.43 -18.26
CA ILE A 188 14.67 -2.21 -19.67
C ILE A 188 15.85 -1.55 -20.38
N ALA A 189 16.23 -2.09 -21.53
CA ALA A 189 17.35 -1.65 -22.34
C ALA A 189 16.96 -1.54 -23.82
N ASP A 190 17.89 -0.98 -24.62
CA ASP A 190 17.81 -0.80 -26.07
C ASP A 190 16.69 0.14 -26.57
N PHE A 191 17.03 1.44 -26.63
CA PHE A 191 16.11 2.52 -26.96
C PHE A 191 16.15 2.92 -28.45
N GLY A 192 16.79 2.13 -29.32
CA GLY A 192 16.99 2.49 -30.73
C GLY A 192 15.68 2.69 -31.53
N LEU A 193 14.58 2.07 -31.10
CA LEU A 193 13.25 2.27 -31.68
C LEU A 193 12.35 3.19 -30.85
N SER A 194 12.79 3.60 -29.65
CA SER A 194 11.97 4.39 -28.74
C SER A 194 11.71 5.81 -29.25
N ARG A 195 10.61 6.40 -28.80
CA ARG A 195 10.18 7.75 -29.22
C ARG A 195 9.76 8.58 -28.03
N CYS A 196 10.28 9.80 -27.98
CA CYS A 196 9.92 10.82 -27.01
C CYS A 196 8.85 11.74 -27.64
N PHE A 197 7.71 11.88 -26.99
CA PHE A 197 6.63 12.74 -27.47
C PHE A 197 6.58 14.04 -26.66
N LYS A 198 6.55 15.19 -27.34
CA LYS A 198 6.38 16.52 -26.71
C LYS A 198 4.90 16.88 -26.68
N GLU A 199 4.43 17.40 -25.55
CA GLU A 199 3.06 17.92 -25.41
C GLU A 199 2.80 18.92 -26.54
N MET A 200 1.78 18.64 -27.37
CA MET A 200 1.35 19.38 -28.57
C MET A 200 1.91 18.99 -29.95
N GLN A 201 2.80 17.99 -30.09
CA GLN A 201 3.14 17.46 -31.42
C GLN A 201 2.50 16.08 -31.65
N SER A 202 1.42 16.03 -32.43
CA SER A 202 0.96 14.80 -33.08
C SER A 202 1.92 14.41 -34.20
N ARG A 203 3.13 13.98 -33.87
CA ARG A 203 3.98 13.31 -34.85
C ARG A 203 3.48 11.89 -35.01
N ASP A 204 3.01 11.56 -36.21
CA ASP A 204 2.63 10.19 -36.52
C ASP A 204 3.87 9.29 -36.53
N LEU A 205 3.73 8.09 -35.96
CA LEU A 205 4.72 7.01 -36.08
C LEU A 205 4.76 6.55 -37.55
N THR A 206 5.57 7.21 -38.36
CA THR A 206 5.68 6.99 -39.81
C THR A 206 6.60 5.82 -40.19
N ARG A 207 7.47 5.39 -39.27
CA ARG A 207 8.37 4.24 -39.48
C ARG A 207 7.90 3.03 -38.68
N LYS A 208 7.45 2.00 -39.40
CA LYS A 208 7.17 0.66 -38.85
C LYS A 208 8.48 -0.02 -38.46
N GLY A 209 8.49 -0.69 -37.31
CA GLY A 209 9.64 -1.36 -36.70
C GLY A 209 9.18 -2.34 -35.62
N GLY A 210 10.09 -2.82 -34.79
CA GLY A 210 9.79 -3.76 -33.70
C GLY A 210 10.00 -5.22 -34.08
N THR A 211 10.00 -6.07 -33.06
CA THR A 211 10.29 -7.51 -33.20
C THR A 211 9.01 -8.33 -33.41
N ILE A 212 8.95 -9.06 -34.53
CA ILE A 212 7.84 -9.97 -34.87
C ILE A 212 7.59 -10.94 -33.70
N GLY A 213 6.32 -11.04 -33.28
CA GLY A 213 5.87 -11.85 -32.15
C GLY A 213 5.70 -11.08 -30.85
N TYR A 214 6.33 -9.91 -30.69
CA TYR A 214 6.15 -9.02 -29.53
C TYR A 214 5.49 -7.70 -29.89
N THR A 215 5.57 -7.29 -31.15
CA THR A 215 4.94 -6.07 -31.66
C THR A 215 3.44 -6.24 -31.89
N ALA A 216 2.64 -5.27 -31.45
CA ALA A 216 1.19 -5.29 -31.59
C ALA A 216 0.76 -5.30 -33.08
N PRO A 217 -0.25 -6.11 -33.48
CA PRO A 217 -0.63 -6.26 -34.88
C PRO A 217 -1.10 -4.95 -35.53
N GLU A 218 -1.77 -4.07 -34.78
CA GLU A 218 -2.21 -2.76 -35.26
C GLU A 218 -1.05 -1.83 -35.66
N PHE A 219 0.18 -2.12 -35.22
CA PHE A 219 1.38 -1.39 -35.62
C PHE A 219 1.75 -1.64 -37.08
N PHE A 220 1.41 -2.81 -37.62
CA PHE A 220 1.68 -3.18 -39.01
C PHE A 220 0.57 -2.76 -39.97
N ASP A 221 -0.66 -2.60 -39.50
CA ASP A 221 -1.82 -2.31 -40.36
C ASP A 221 -2.11 -0.81 -40.53
N ARG A 222 -1.72 0.03 -39.57
CA ARG A 222 -1.99 1.48 -39.63
C ARG A 222 -0.86 2.23 -40.31
N THR A 223 -1.20 3.24 -41.11
CA THR A 223 -0.22 4.17 -41.72
C THR A 223 0.25 5.24 -40.74
N GLU A 224 -0.59 5.57 -39.74
CA GLU A 224 -0.33 6.59 -38.72
C GLU A 224 -0.94 6.18 -37.37
N ILE A 225 -0.18 6.36 -36.28
CA ILE A 225 -0.62 6.08 -34.91
C ILE A 225 -0.43 7.34 -34.08
N ARG A 226 -1.55 7.87 -33.57
CA ARG A 226 -1.55 9.03 -32.68
C ARG A 226 -0.92 8.68 -31.33
N TYR A 227 -0.22 9.64 -30.74
CA TYR A 227 0.43 9.53 -29.43
C TYR A 227 -0.46 8.89 -28.34
N ARG A 228 -1.72 9.31 -28.21
CA ARG A 228 -2.68 8.77 -27.21
C ARG A 228 -2.99 7.27 -27.35
N HIS A 229 -2.56 6.62 -28.42
CA HIS A 229 -2.72 5.19 -28.63
C HIS A 229 -1.38 4.43 -28.63
N SER A 230 -0.24 5.15 -28.61
CA SER A 230 1.08 4.57 -28.78
C SER A 230 1.60 3.79 -27.56
N TYR A 231 1.27 4.21 -26.33
CA TYR A 231 1.64 3.47 -25.12
C TYR A 231 1.02 2.06 -25.07
N ARG A 232 -0.13 1.85 -25.74
CA ARG A 232 -0.81 0.53 -25.80
C ARG A 232 0.01 -0.51 -26.56
N LEU A 233 0.89 -0.07 -27.46
CA LEU A 233 1.79 -0.96 -28.19
C LEU A 233 2.79 -1.63 -27.24
N ASP A 234 3.35 -0.87 -26.30
CA ASP A 234 4.24 -1.44 -25.27
C ASP A 234 3.48 -2.34 -24.29
N ILE A 235 2.22 -2.03 -23.98
CA ILE A 235 1.36 -2.87 -23.12
C ILE A 235 1.11 -4.23 -23.76
N TYR A 236 0.92 -4.28 -25.09
CA TYR A 236 0.81 -5.55 -25.81
C TYR A 236 2.11 -6.37 -25.69
N SER A 237 3.27 -5.74 -25.95
CA SER A 237 4.57 -6.40 -25.84
C SER A 237 4.85 -6.91 -24.42
N LEU A 238 4.45 -6.14 -23.41
CA LEU A 238 4.51 -6.55 -22.00
C LEU A 238 3.67 -7.80 -21.74
N GLY A 239 2.45 -7.86 -22.28
CA GLY A 239 1.57 -9.04 -22.17
C GLY A 239 2.24 -10.31 -22.73
N VAL A 240 2.87 -10.20 -23.91
CA VAL A 240 3.60 -11.33 -24.52
C VAL A 240 4.77 -11.78 -23.63
N ILE A 241 5.57 -10.84 -23.12
CA ILE A 241 6.71 -11.14 -22.22
C ILE A 241 6.23 -11.86 -20.95
N ILE A 242 5.13 -11.39 -20.36
CA ILE A 242 4.53 -11.97 -19.16
C ILE A 242 4.12 -13.42 -19.45
N ILE A 243 3.41 -13.68 -20.56
CA ILE A 243 3.02 -15.04 -20.97
C ILE A 243 4.25 -15.93 -21.14
N GLU A 244 5.31 -15.43 -21.76
CA GLU A 244 6.53 -16.20 -22.00
C GLU A 244 7.30 -16.50 -20.70
N ILE A 245 7.37 -15.53 -19.76
CA ILE A 245 7.93 -15.71 -18.40
C ILE A 245 7.15 -16.81 -17.67
N LEU A 246 5.83 -16.83 -17.86
CA LEU A 246 4.95 -17.73 -17.13
C LEU A 246 4.96 -19.14 -17.72
N THR A 247 5.03 -19.27 -19.04
CA THR A 247 4.98 -20.57 -19.72
C THR A 247 6.33 -21.24 -19.92
N GLY A 248 7.42 -20.46 -19.88
CA GLY A 248 8.76 -20.94 -20.26
C GLY A 248 8.91 -21.26 -21.74
N LYS A 249 7.95 -20.86 -22.60
CA LYS A 249 7.96 -21.18 -24.04
C LYS A 249 7.84 -19.91 -24.88
N LYS A 250 8.74 -19.77 -25.86
CA LYS A 250 8.73 -18.65 -26.81
C LYS A 250 7.49 -18.66 -27.72
N GLY A 251 6.91 -17.49 -27.96
CA GLY A 251 5.81 -17.27 -28.92
C GLY A 251 4.41 -17.17 -28.31
N TYR A 252 3.39 -16.95 -29.17
CA TYR A 252 1.98 -16.95 -28.79
C TYR A 252 1.51 -18.38 -28.53
N HIS A 253 1.00 -18.65 -27.33
CA HIS A 253 0.45 -19.94 -26.96
C HIS A 253 -1.05 -19.81 -26.74
N ASP A 254 -1.77 -20.83 -27.15
CA ASP A 254 -3.16 -21.04 -26.75
C ASP A 254 -3.27 -20.90 -25.22
N VAL A 255 -4.26 -20.15 -24.75
CA VAL A 255 -4.50 -19.91 -23.31
C VAL A 255 -4.57 -21.22 -22.55
N ASP A 256 -5.10 -22.28 -23.16
CA ASP A 256 -5.18 -23.60 -22.53
C ASP A 256 -3.80 -24.24 -22.32
N LYS A 257 -2.84 -24.03 -23.24
CA LYS A 257 -1.44 -24.49 -23.10
C LYS A 257 -0.65 -23.63 -22.11
N VAL A 258 -1.00 -22.35 -22.00
CA VAL A 258 -0.49 -21.43 -20.98
C VAL A 258 -0.91 -21.97 -19.61
N VAL A 259 -2.21 -22.16 -19.39
CA VAL A 259 -2.79 -22.70 -18.15
C VAL A 259 -2.28 -24.10 -17.81
N GLU A 260 -2.08 -24.99 -18.79
CA GLU A 260 -1.53 -26.33 -18.58
C GLU A 260 -0.06 -26.28 -18.12
N SER A 261 0.78 -25.43 -18.74
CA SER A 261 2.18 -25.23 -18.32
C SER A 261 2.25 -24.64 -16.90
N TRP A 262 1.34 -23.72 -16.57
CA TRP A 262 1.23 -23.12 -15.23
C TRP A 262 0.83 -24.15 -14.18
N SER A 263 -0.16 -25.00 -14.47
CA SER A 263 -0.62 -26.07 -13.57
C SER A 263 0.51 -27.08 -13.29
N LYS A 264 1.25 -27.48 -14.34
CA LYS A 264 2.40 -28.39 -14.22
C LYS A 264 3.56 -27.80 -13.42
N MET A 265 3.80 -26.49 -13.54
CA MET A 265 4.89 -25.82 -12.82
C MET A 265 4.61 -25.69 -11.31
N LEU A 266 3.33 -25.63 -10.93
CA LEU A 266 2.86 -25.57 -9.55
C LEU A 266 2.78 -26.97 -8.89
N ASP A 267 2.43 -28.01 -9.66
CA ASP A 267 2.40 -29.42 -9.19
C ASP A 267 3.74 -29.94 -8.68
N ILE A 268 4.85 -29.45 -9.24
CA ILE A 268 6.19 -29.89 -8.82
C ILE A 268 6.62 -29.19 -7.51
N SER A 269 5.77 -28.32 -6.94
CA SER A 269 6.02 -27.63 -5.68
C SER A 269 5.09 -28.02 -4.54
N GLN A 270 3.91 -28.61 -4.80
CA GLN A 270 2.96 -29.02 -3.75
C GLN A 270 2.15 -30.26 -4.16
N SER A 271 2.15 -31.27 -3.29
CA SER A 271 1.55 -32.60 -3.48
C SER A 271 0.02 -32.62 -3.72
N ASP A 272 -0.38 -33.31 -4.79
CA ASP A 272 -1.56 -34.14 -5.14
C ASP A 272 -3.00 -33.87 -4.63
N VAL A 273 -3.25 -33.04 -3.61
CA VAL A 273 -4.63 -32.88 -3.07
C VAL A 273 -5.35 -31.62 -3.61
N GLN A 274 -4.61 -30.67 -4.22
CA GLN A 274 -5.19 -29.40 -4.71
C GLN A 274 -5.51 -29.39 -6.22
N VAL A 275 -4.95 -30.33 -7.00
CA VAL A 275 -5.11 -30.41 -8.46
C VAL A 275 -6.56 -30.64 -8.87
N GLU A 276 -7.28 -31.45 -8.10
CA GLU A 276 -8.66 -31.83 -8.41
C GLU A 276 -9.63 -30.67 -8.17
N GLN A 277 -9.34 -29.81 -7.19
CA GLN A 277 -10.10 -28.59 -6.93
C GLN A 277 -9.84 -27.51 -7.98
N VAL A 278 -8.59 -27.39 -8.47
CA VAL A 278 -8.22 -26.48 -9.57
C VAL A 278 -8.83 -26.94 -10.90
N LYS A 279 -8.81 -28.23 -11.20
CA LYS A 279 -9.49 -28.80 -12.38
C LYS A 279 -11.00 -28.54 -12.35
N ASN A 280 -11.64 -28.68 -11.19
CA ASN A 280 -13.07 -28.44 -11.04
C ASN A 280 -13.43 -26.95 -11.21
N ALA A 281 -12.62 -26.04 -10.67
CA ALA A 281 -12.82 -24.59 -10.86
C ALA A 281 -12.58 -24.13 -12.31
N SER A 282 -11.60 -24.73 -13.00
CA SER A 282 -11.33 -24.47 -14.42
C SER A 282 -12.44 -25.02 -15.33
N ASN A 283 -12.99 -26.20 -15.01
CA ASN A 283 -14.07 -26.82 -15.77
C ASN A 283 -15.42 -26.09 -15.63
N GLU A 284 -15.68 -25.45 -14.48
CA GLU A 284 -16.88 -24.60 -14.30
C GLU A 284 -16.79 -23.29 -15.11
N LEU A 285 -15.58 -22.73 -15.26
CA LEU A 285 -15.31 -21.56 -16.10
C LEU A 285 -15.51 -21.82 -17.60
N HIS A 286 -15.48 -23.07 -18.05
CA HIS A 286 -15.66 -23.48 -19.45
C HIS A 286 -17.12 -23.61 -19.90
N LYS A 287 -18.10 -23.66 -18.98
CA LYS A 287 -19.52 -23.87 -19.33
C LYS A 287 -20.20 -22.65 -19.97
N ASP A 288 -19.59 -21.47 -19.90
CA ASP A 288 -20.17 -20.19 -20.36
C ASP A 288 -19.60 -19.66 -21.69
N MET A 289 -18.84 -20.45 -22.45
CA MET A 289 -18.34 -20.05 -23.78
C MET A 289 -19.21 -20.64 -24.91
N PRO A 290 -19.64 -19.85 -25.91
CA PRO A 290 -20.40 -20.38 -27.04
C PRO A 290 -19.51 -21.26 -27.92
N ASN A 291 -20.04 -22.43 -28.32
CA ASN A 291 -19.37 -23.40 -29.19
C ASN A 291 -18.91 -22.76 -30.51
N ALA A 292 -17.61 -22.88 -30.80
CA ALA A 292 -17.03 -22.49 -32.07
C ALA A 292 -17.25 -23.60 -33.12
N SER A 293 -18.08 -23.31 -34.12
CA SER A 293 -18.00 -23.96 -35.42
C SER A 293 -18.29 -22.92 -36.51
N GLY A 294 -17.29 -22.58 -37.31
CA GLY A 294 -17.46 -21.78 -38.53
C GLY A 294 -16.47 -20.62 -38.68
N GLU A 295 -15.72 -20.68 -39.77
CA GLU A 295 -14.60 -19.86 -40.22
C GLU A 295 -14.75 -18.31 -40.26
N THR A 296 -13.57 -17.66 -40.13
CA THR A 296 -13.12 -16.37 -40.68
C THR A 296 -13.88 -15.08 -40.33
N SER A 297 -13.27 -14.25 -39.47
CA SER A 297 -13.01 -12.81 -39.67
C SER A 297 -12.73 -12.09 -38.33
N SER A 298 -11.60 -11.37 -38.27
CA SER A 298 -11.22 -10.43 -37.20
C SER A 298 -11.37 -10.93 -35.75
N GLU A 299 -10.35 -11.62 -35.24
CA GLU A 299 -10.22 -11.84 -33.79
C GLU A 299 -9.87 -10.51 -33.10
N ARG A 300 -10.91 -9.75 -32.74
CA ARG A 300 -10.83 -8.76 -31.68
C ARG A 300 -10.44 -9.51 -30.41
N LEU A 301 -9.34 -9.09 -29.76
CA LEU A 301 -8.99 -9.53 -28.40
C LEU A 301 -10.24 -9.44 -27.52
N ASN A 302 -10.72 -10.60 -27.06
CA ASN A 302 -11.93 -10.69 -26.27
C ASN A 302 -11.60 -10.23 -24.84
N PRO A 303 -12.22 -9.16 -24.30
CA PRO A 303 -11.91 -8.66 -22.96
C PRO A 303 -12.09 -9.71 -21.85
N GLY A 304 -12.87 -10.77 -22.11
CA GLY A 304 -13.00 -11.92 -21.22
C GLY A 304 -11.70 -12.73 -21.04
N MET A 305 -10.84 -12.82 -22.05
CA MET A 305 -9.59 -13.58 -21.98
C MET A 305 -8.55 -12.87 -21.09
N LEU A 306 -8.33 -11.57 -21.29
CA LEU A 306 -7.43 -10.76 -20.44
C LEU A 306 -7.91 -10.74 -18.98
N LYS A 307 -9.23 -10.73 -18.76
CA LYS A 307 -9.81 -10.84 -17.41
C LYS A 307 -9.42 -12.17 -16.77
N ASN A 308 -9.44 -13.28 -17.52
CA ASN A 308 -9.09 -14.60 -16.99
C ASN A 308 -7.60 -14.72 -16.63
N ASP A 309 -6.69 -14.16 -17.43
CA ASP A 309 -5.25 -14.16 -17.17
C ASP A 309 -4.89 -13.35 -15.91
N ILE A 310 -5.50 -12.18 -15.74
CA ILE A 310 -5.31 -11.35 -14.54
C ILE A 310 -5.89 -12.03 -13.30
N MET A 311 -7.07 -12.64 -13.43
CA MET A 311 -7.72 -13.39 -12.34
C MET A 311 -6.85 -14.55 -11.84
N HIS A 312 -6.13 -15.21 -12.75
CA HIS A 312 -5.23 -16.30 -12.40
C HIS A 312 -3.95 -15.78 -11.69
N ALA A 313 -3.38 -14.65 -12.12
CA ALA A 313 -2.26 -14.01 -11.41
C ALA A 313 -2.62 -13.54 -9.99
N ILE A 314 -3.84 -12.99 -9.81
CA ILE A 314 -4.38 -12.63 -8.48
C ILE A 314 -4.55 -13.90 -7.63
N TRP A 315 -5.07 -15.00 -8.20
CA TRP A 315 -5.20 -16.29 -7.50
C TRP A 315 -3.86 -16.83 -7.00
N LEU A 316 -2.81 -16.76 -7.82
CA LEU A 316 -1.48 -17.21 -7.43
C LEU A 316 -0.86 -16.34 -6.33
N SER A 317 -1.02 -15.02 -6.44
CA SER A 317 -0.59 -14.09 -5.38
C SER A 317 -1.31 -14.42 -4.05
N TYR A 318 -2.59 -14.77 -4.13
CA TYR A 318 -3.38 -15.23 -3.00
C TYR A 318 -2.87 -16.55 -2.43
N GLN A 319 -2.49 -17.52 -3.27
CA GLN A 319 -1.95 -18.81 -2.81
C GLN A 319 -0.60 -18.69 -2.09
N GLN A 320 0.21 -17.65 -2.37
CA GLN A 320 1.49 -17.44 -1.69
C GLN A 320 1.36 -16.76 -0.32
N LEU A 321 0.21 -16.13 -0.04
CA LEU A 321 -0.02 -15.50 1.26
C LEU A 321 0.07 -16.52 2.40
N ASN A 322 0.62 -16.07 3.52
CA ASN A 322 0.57 -16.82 4.77
C ASN A 322 -0.91 -17.18 5.13
N PRO A 323 -1.18 -18.30 5.83
CA PRO A 323 -2.54 -18.74 6.14
C PRO A 323 -3.39 -17.75 6.94
N ASP A 324 -2.77 -16.94 7.78
CA ASP A 324 -3.40 -15.92 8.62
C ASP A 324 -3.79 -14.69 7.76
N ILE A 325 -2.90 -14.21 6.89
CA ILE A 325 -3.20 -13.14 5.91
C ILE A 325 -4.31 -13.59 4.95
N LYS A 326 -4.29 -14.87 4.52
CA LYS A 326 -5.39 -15.43 3.72
C LYS A 326 -6.74 -15.32 4.41
N ARG A 327 -6.83 -15.46 5.74
CA ARG A 327 -8.09 -15.27 6.48
C ARG A 327 -8.53 -13.82 6.46
N CYS A 328 -7.61 -12.88 6.63
CA CYS A 328 -7.86 -11.45 6.51
C CYS A 328 -8.43 -11.09 5.13
N VAL A 329 -7.82 -11.58 4.06
CA VAL A 329 -8.30 -11.35 2.67
C VAL A 329 -9.65 -12.01 2.41
N LYS A 330 -9.89 -13.25 2.88
CA LYS A 330 -11.23 -13.87 2.76
C LYS A 330 -12.29 -13.05 3.48
N TYR A 331 -11.96 -12.52 4.66
CA TYR A 331 -12.87 -11.69 5.44
C TYR A 331 -13.27 -10.40 4.71
N CYS A 332 -12.36 -9.83 3.92
CA CYS A 332 -12.68 -8.68 3.07
C CYS A 332 -13.82 -8.95 2.05
N SER A 333 -14.14 -10.21 1.72
CA SER A 333 -15.19 -10.54 0.74
C SER A 333 -16.62 -10.24 1.21
N ILE A 334 -16.83 -10.05 2.51
CA ILE A 334 -18.16 -9.68 3.05
C ILE A 334 -18.50 -8.22 2.73
N PHE A 335 -17.52 -7.37 2.46
CA PHE A 335 -17.77 -5.99 2.12
C PHE A 335 -18.17 -5.86 0.64
N PRO A 336 -19.04 -4.89 0.27
CA PRO A 336 -19.40 -4.65 -1.12
C PRO A 336 -18.19 -4.21 -1.96
N LYS A 337 -18.27 -4.46 -3.28
CA LYS A 337 -17.26 -3.98 -4.23
C LYS A 337 -17.12 -2.46 -4.17
N ARG A 338 -15.89 -1.96 -4.26
CA ARG A 338 -15.55 -0.53 -4.19
C ARG A 338 -15.99 0.16 -2.89
N SER A 339 -16.20 -0.61 -1.82
CA SER A 339 -16.37 -0.03 -0.49
C SER A 339 -15.05 0.61 -0.06
N LYS A 340 -15.14 1.87 0.35
CA LYS A 340 -14.03 2.55 1.02
C LYS A 340 -14.10 2.20 2.48
N LEU A 341 -13.13 1.43 2.95
CA LEU A 341 -13.03 1.06 4.36
C LEU A 341 -11.88 1.83 4.99
N ASN A 342 -12.09 2.35 6.20
CA ASN A 342 -10.99 2.91 6.96
C ASN A 342 -10.01 1.77 7.32
N LYS A 343 -8.70 2.00 7.13
CA LYS A 343 -7.68 0.98 7.39
C LYS A 343 -7.73 0.46 8.83
N ASP A 344 -7.82 1.36 9.80
CA ASP A 344 -7.74 1.00 11.21
C ASP A 344 -8.98 0.18 11.62
N GLU A 345 -10.15 0.49 11.06
CA GLU A 345 -11.35 -0.34 11.25
C GLU A 345 -11.18 -1.77 10.76
N LEU A 346 -10.57 -1.94 9.58
CA LEU A 346 -10.31 -3.26 9.03
C LEU A 346 -9.31 -4.04 9.90
N VAL A 347 -8.27 -3.37 10.39
CA VAL A 347 -7.31 -3.93 11.36
C VAL A 347 -8.01 -4.35 12.64
N HIS A 348 -8.85 -3.50 13.23
CA HIS A 348 -9.60 -3.83 14.44
C HIS A 348 -10.53 -5.03 14.25
N LEU A 349 -11.16 -5.15 13.08
CA LEU A 349 -11.99 -6.31 12.76
C LEU A 349 -11.16 -7.60 12.67
N TRP A 350 -9.96 -7.54 12.08
CA TRP A 350 -9.06 -8.70 12.02
C TRP A 350 -8.56 -9.12 13.41
N ILE A 351 -8.25 -8.16 14.28
CA ILE A 351 -7.90 -8.40 15.69
C ILE A 351 -9.07 -9.04 16.42
N ALA A 352 -10.27 -8.46 16.31
CA ALA A 352 -11.47 -8.98 16.96
C ALA A 352 -11.88 -10.38 16.49
N GLN A 353 -11.59 -10.73 15.22
CA GLN A 353 -11.76 -12.08 14.69
C GLN A 353 -10.61 -13.04 15.05
N GLY A 354 -9.55 -12.56 15.69
CA GLY A 354 -8.38 -13.34 16.06
C GLY A 354 -7.62 -13.88 14.85
N PHE A 355 -7.59 -13.12 13.75
CA PHE A 355 -6.81 -13.47 12.57
C PHE A 355 -5.34 -13.07 12.70
N ILE A 356 -5.06 -12.08 13.55
CA ILE A 356 -3.71 -11.65 13.88
C ILE A 356 -3.07 -12.67 14.83
N LYS A 357 -1.88 -13.15 14.47
CA LYS A 357 -1.11 -14.06 15.29
C LYS A 357 0.21 -13.43 15.66
N THR A 358 0.45 -13.30 16.96
CA THR A 358 1.72 -12.86 17.50
C THR A 358 2.60 -14.07 17.78
N ASN A 359 3.90 -13.95 17.51
CA ASN A 359 4.91 -14.97 17.74
C ASN A 359 5.38 -14.99 19.21
N CYS A 360 5.17 -13.90 19.94
CA CYS A 360 5.47 -13.80 21.36
C CYS A 360 4.48 -12.85 22.07
N ALA A 361 4.41 -12.94 23.40
CA ALA A 361 3.46 -12.17 24.21
C ALA A 361 3.73 -10.65 24.21
N THR A 362 4.94 -10.22 23.83
CA THR A 362 5.34 -8.80 23.78
C THR A 362 5.11 -8.17 22.41
N GLU A 363 4.76 -8.97 21.40
CA GLU A 363 4.49 -8.46 20.06
C GLU A 363 3.08 -7.89 20.01
N ASP A 364 2.97 -6.69 19.45
CA ASP A 364 1.73 -5.93 19.39
C ASP A 364 0.89 -6.33 18.18
N MET A 365 -0.42 -6.51 18.40
CA MET A 365 -1.31 -7.02 17.36
C MET A 365 -1.53 -6.01 16.24
N GLU A 366 -1.56 -4.73 16.54
CA GLU A 366 -1.75 -3.66 15.56
C GLU A 366 -0.52 -3.51 14.68
N ASP A 367 0.68 -3.64 15.25
CA ASP A 367 1.93 -3.66 14.47
C ASP A 367 1.99 -4.86 13.51
N VAL A 368 1.61 -6.06 13.98
CA VAL A 368 1.52 -7.26 13.12
C VAL A 368 0.45 -7.10 12.04
N ALA A 369 -0.71 -6.56 12.39
CA ALA A 369 -1.80 -6.32 11.45
C ALA A 369 -1.40 -5.28 10.39
N GLU A 370 -0.66 -4.24 10.75
CA GLU A 370 -0.10 -3.28 9.81
C GLU A 370 0.88 -3.97 8.86
N GLY A 371 1.72 -4.88 9.35
CA GLY A 371 2.56 -5.73 8.52
C GLY A 371 1.76 -6.55 7.49
N TYR A 372 0.61 -7.11 7.91
CA TYR A 372 -0.28 -7.82 6.98
C TYR A 372 -0.85 -6.88 5.90
N VAL A 373 -1.24 -5.65 6.26
CA VAL A 373 -1.67 -4.65 5.27
C VAL A 373 -0.53 -4.34 4.29
N GLN A 374 0.70 -4.14 4.79
CA GLN A 374 1.88 -3.85 3.95
C GLN A 374 2.24 -4.99 2.99
N GLU A 375 1.95 -6.25 3.32
CA GLU A 375 2.10 -7.37 2.38
C GLU A 375 1.02 -7.40 1.29
N LEU A 376 -0.18 -6.92 1.60
CA LEU A 376 -1.33 -6.94 0.69
C LEU A 376 -1.31 -5.80 -0.34
N VAL A 377 -0.69 -4.67 -0.01
CA VAL A 377 -0.60 -3.50 -0.90
C VAL A 377 0.20 -3.79 -2.18
N PRO A 378 1.43 -4.35 -2.14
CA PRO A 378 2.20 -4.72 -3.34
C PRO A 378 1.48 -5.74 -4.23
N CYS A 379 0.64 -6.60 -3.64
CA CYS A 379 -0.17 -7.57 -4.36
C CYS A 379 -1.39 -6.93 -5.06
N SER A 380 -1.59 -5.60 -4.92
CA SER A 380 -2.78 -4.87 -5.38
C SER A 380 -4.09 -5.42 -4.79
N PHE A 381 -4.02 -6.13 -3.66
CA PHE A 381 -5.21 -6.68 -2.99
C PHE A 381 -5.94 -5.61 -2.19
N LEU A 382 -5.17 -4.69 -1.62
CA LEU A 382 -5.65 -3.50 -0.92
C LEU A 382 -5.05 -2.29 -1.63
N GLN A 383 -5.91 -1.37 -2.08
CA GLN A 383 -5.47 -0.12 -2.68
C GLN A 383 -5.60 0.99 -1.63
N PRO A 384 -4.50 1.49 -1.07
CA PRO A 384 -4.55 2.61 -0.16
C PRO A 384 -4.94 3.87 -0.93
N GLU A 385 -5.93 4.58 -0.42
CA GLU A 385 -6.34 5.90 -0.87
C GLU A 385 -6.16 6.87 0.30
N GLU A 386 -5.57 8.03 0.03
CA GLU A 386 -5.56 9.16 0.97
C GLU A 386 -6.59 10.17 0.49
N ASP A 387 -7.46 10.61 1.39
CA ASP A 387 -8.35 11.74 1.13
C ASP A 387 -7.68 13.07 1.49
N ASP A 388 -8.35 14.18 1.15
CA ASP A 388 -7.88 15.55 1.45
C ASP A 388 -7.68 15.82 2.96
N TYR A 389 -8.18 14.95 3.84
CA TYR A 389 -8.06 15.03 5.30
C TYR A 389 -7.02 14.06 5.87
N SER A 390 -6.17 13.45 5.03
CA SER A 390 -5.15 12.47 5.42
C SER A 390 -5.72 11.18 6.04
N ILE A 391 -7.02 10.89 5.83
CA ILE A 391 -7.64 9.65 6.28
C ILE A 391 -7.26 8.54 5.30
N LYS A 392 -6.67 7.47 5.84
CA LYS A 392 -6.21 6.31 5.06
C LYS A 392 -7.37 5.34 4.84
N TYR A 393 -7.92 5.35 3.63
CA TYR A 393 -8.90 4.36 3.17
C TYR A 393 -8.23 3.23 2.41
N ILE A 394 -8.91 2.11 2.37
CA ILE A 394 -8.54 0.96 1.57
C ILE A 394 -9.72 0.56 0.71
N THR A 395 -9.47 0.44 -0.60
CA THR A 395 -10.41 -0.11 -1.56
C THR A 395 -9.98 -1.53 -1.95
N ILE A 396 -10.93 -2.46 -1.90
CA ILE A 396 -10.72 -3.83 -2.38
C ILE A 396 -11.00 -3.86 -3.89
N LEU A 397 -10.02 -4.33 -4.68
CA LEU A 397 -10.13 -4.34 -6.14
C LEU A 397 -11.28 -5.23 -6.63
N ASP A 398 -12.04 -4.77 -7.63
CA ASP A 398 -13.18 -5.51 -8.21
C ASP A 398 -12.81 -6.93 -8.68
N LEU A 399 -11.60 -7.09 -9.24
CA LEU A 399 -11.07 -8.39 -9.69
C LEU A 399 -10.72 -9.32 -8.53
N LEU A 400 -10.24 -8.78 -7.40
CA LEU A 400 -10.04 -9.57 -6.19
C LEU A 400 -11.39 -10.04 -5.63
N HIS A 401 -12.43 -9.20 -5.67
CA HIS A 401 -13.77 -9.62 -5.28
C HIS A 401 -14.32 -10.75 -6.16
N ASP A 402 -14.17 -10.65 -7.49
CA ASP A 402 -14.58 -11.72 -8.41
C ASP A 402 -13.86 -13.04 -8.10
N LEU A 403 -12.60 -12.96 -7.66
CA LEU A 403 -11.82 -14.12 -7.27
C LEU A 403 -12.31 -14.67 -5.93
N LEU A 404 -12.49 -13.80 -4.93
CA LEU A 404 -12.94 -14.19 -3.61
C LEU A 404 -14.34 -14.80 -3.65
N ASP A 405 -15.26 -14.30 -4.47
CA ASP A 405 -16.59 -14.89 -4.65
C ASP A 405 -16.52 -16.35 -5.14
N LYS A 406 -15.44 -16.78 -5.78
CA LYS A 406 -15.20 -18.18 -6.19
C LYS A 406 -14.51 -19.03 -5.14
N ILE A 407 -13.61 -18.44 -4.35
CA ILE A 407 -12.78 -19.16 -3.35
C ILE A 407 -13.50 -19.28 -2.02
N VAL A 408 -14.19 -18.21 -1.66
CA VAL A 408 -14.77 -18.03 -0.36
C VAL A 408 -16.08 -18.81 -0.38
N GLY A 409 -16.07 -19.94 0.33
CA GLY A 409 -17.26 -20.78 0.48
C GLY A 409 -18.40 -20.05 1.20
N ARG A 410 -19.51 -20.75 1.40
CA ARG A 410 -20.76 -20.23 2.00
C ARG A 410 -20.63 -19.64 3.42
N GLY A 411 -19.45 -19.75 4.04
CA GLY A 411 -19.10 -19.16 5.32
C GLY A 411 -19.04 -17.63 5.35
N TYR A 412 -19.00 -16.95 4.20
CA TYR A 412 -18.93 -15.49 4.10
C TYR A 412 -20.06 -15.02 3.18
N PHE A 413 -20.88 -14.10 3.64
CA PHE A 413 -22.06 -13.68 2.90
C PHE A 413 -22.34 -12.19 3.10
N ARG A 414 -22.91 -11.57 2.06
CA ARG A 414 -23.28 -10.16 2.09
C ARG A 414 -24.68 -9.96 1.51
N ILE A 415 -25.46 -9.12 2.17
CA ILE A 415 -26.81 -8.73 1.74
C ILE A 415 -26.72 -7.28 1.27
N GLU A 416 -26.69 -7.10 -0.04
CA GLU A 416 -26.71 -5.80 -0.71
C GLU A 416 -28.14 -5.50 -1.19
N ASN A 417 -28.67 -4.34 -0.83
CA ASN A 417 -29.94 -3.88 -1.40
C ASN A 417 -29.67 -3.30 -2.79
N ALA A 418 -30.30 -3.85 -3.83
CA ALA A 418 -30.24 -3.29 -5.17
C ALA A 418 -30.65 -1.80 -5.11
N ARG A 419 -29.92 -0.93 -5.82
CA ARG A 419 -30.06 0.55 -5.83
C ARG A 419 -31.43 1.09 -6.32
N SER A 420 -32.52 0.35 -6.18
CA SER A 420 -33.81 0.68 -6.76
C SER A 420 -34.94 0.44 -5.77
N GLN A 421 -35.54 1.58 -5.36
CA GLN A 421 -36.84 1.75 -4.69
C GLN A 421 -36.87 1.50 -3.17
N ARG A 422 -37.06 2.61 -2.42
CA ARG A 422 -37.38 2.60 -0.99
C ARG A 422 -38.52 1.60 -0.72
N GLY A 423 -38.29 0.65 0.18
CA GLY A 423 -39.33 -0.25 0.71
C GLY A 423 -39.39 -1.67 0.13
N ILE A 424 -38.47 -2.08 -0.74
CA ILE A 424 -38.39 -3.50 -1.16
C ILE A 424 -37.53 -4.29 -0.16
N VAL A 425 -38.18 -5.12 0.65
CA VAL A 425 -37.55 -6.08 1.57
C VAL A 425 -36.73 -7.10 0.79
N TRP A 426 -35.51 -7.38 1.22
CA TRP A 426 -34.68 -8.44 0.62
C TRP A 426 -35.32 -9.81 0.83
N LYS A 427 -35.57 -10.55 -0.25
CA LYS A 427 -36.30 -11.83 -0.23
C LYS A 427 -35.43 -13.08 -0.40
N GLY A 428 -34.11 -12.93 -0.53
CA GLY A 428 -33.20 -14.07 -0.69
C GLY A 428 -33.12 -14.95 0.56
N ASP A 429 -32.35 -16.02 0.49
CA ASP A 429 -32.02 -16.88 1.65
C ASP A 429 -30.56 -16.73 2.06
N VAL A 430 -30.32 -16.79 3.37
CA VAL A 430 -28.97 -16.73 3.94
C VAL A 430 -28.48 -18.17 4.16
N PRO A 431 -27.27 -18.53 3.69
CA PRO A 431 -26.72 -19.86 3.94
C PRO A 431 -26.64 -20.19 5.44
N ARG A 432 -27.10 -21.37 5.85
CA ARG A 432 -27.12 -21.77 7.28
C ARG A 432 -25.73 -21.90 7.91
N ASP A 433 -24.71 -22.16 7.09
CA ASP A 433 -23.33 -22.34 7.49
C ASP A 433 -22.50 -21.04 7.47
N VAL A 434 -23.14 -19.89 7.20
CA VAL A 434 -22.49 -18.58 7.23
C VAL A 434 -21.90 -18.30 8.62
N ARG A 435 -20.67 -17.78 8.62
CA ARG A 435 -19.92 -17.37 9.81
C ARG A 435 -19.70 -15.86 9.86
N HIS A 436 -19.61 -15.22 8.69
CA HIS A 436 -19.38 -13.80 8.57
C HIS A 436 -20.45 -13.18 7.66
N LEU A 437 -21.30 -12.33 8.24
CA LEU A 437 -22.42 -11.71 7.54
C LEU A 437 -22.32 -10.19 7.56
N PHE A 438 -22.37 -9.61 6.37
CA PHE A 438 -22.56 -8.17 6.16
C PHE A 438 -23.98 -7.89 5.67
N VAL A 439 -24.63 -6.88 6.21
CA VAL A 439 -25.96 -6.42 5.82
C VAL A 439 -25.88 -4.93 5.53
N GLN A 440 -26.23 -4.53 4.31
CA GLN A 440 -26.10 -3.14 3.86
C GLN A 440 -26.98 -2.19 4.70
N ASN A 441 -28.26 -2.52 4.89
CA ASN A 441 -29.20 -1.69 5.65
C ASN A 441 -29.81 -2.48 6.81
N TYR A 442 -30.05 -1.80 7.92
CA TYR A 442 -30.81 -2.35 9.04
C TYR A 442 -32.24 -2.72 8.63
N ASP A 443 -32.66 -3.93 8.99
CA ASP A 443 -34.01 -4.46 8.81
C ASP A 443 -34.31 -5.44 9.96
N GLY A 444 -35.13 -5.01 10.92
CA GLY A 444 -35.49 -5.80 12.10
C GLY A 444 -36.23 -7.10 11.77
N GLU A 445 -37.01 -7.12 10.69
CA GLU A 445 -37.74 -8.32 10.24
C GLU A 445 -36.78 -9.34 9.64
N LEU A 446 -35.86 -8.90 8.77
CA LEU A 446 -34.80 -9.74 8.23
C LEU A 446 -33.95 -10.38 9.34
N ILE A 447 -33.56 -9.57 10.33
CA ILE A 447 -32.78 -10.03 11.48
C ILE A 447 -33.56 -11.14 12.19
N THR A 448 -34.78 -10.82 12.62
CA THR A 448 -35.60 -11.71 13.46
C THR A 448 -35.96 -13.01 12.75
N LYS A 449 -36.30 -12.96 11.46
CA LYS A 449 -36.78 -14.14 10.72
C LYS A 449 -35.67 -14.99 10.10
N LYS A 450 -34.55 -14.40 9.67
CA LYS A 450 -33.52 -15.10 8.91
C LYS A 450 -32.15 -15.15 9.60
N ILE A 451 -31.75 -14.10 10.31
CA ILE A 451 -30.39 -14.02 10.88
C ILE A 451 -30.31 -14.73 12.24
N LEU A 452 -31.34 -14.64 13.09
CA LEU A 452 -31.32 -15.28 14.42
C LEU A 452 -31.20 -16.81 14.37
N ALA A 453 -31.50 -17.45 13.24
CA ALA A 453 -31.37 -18.89 13.05
C ALA A 453 -29.91 -19.35 12.74
N LEU A 454 -28.96 -18.42 12.64
CA LEU A 454 -27.58 -18.70 12.20
C LEU A 454 -26.65 -19.00 13.39
N GLU A 455 -26.76 -20.21 13.95
CA GLU A 455 -26.07 -20.64 15.19
C GLU A 455 -24.52 -20.61 15.15
N ASN A 456 -23.92 -20.46 13.97
CA ASN A 456 -22.47 -20.42 13.77
C ASN A 456 -21.94 -19.03 13.42
N LEU A 457 -22.79 -18.00 13.50
CA LEU A 457 -22.42 -16.64 13.16
C LEU A 457 -21.39 -16.08 14.15
N ARG A 458 -20.29 -15.56 13.61
CA ARG A 458 -19.18 -14.92 14.35
C ARG A 458 -19.09 -13.42 14.09
N THR A 459 -19.63 -12.96 12.97
CA THR A 459 -19.65 -11.55 12.59
C THR A 459 -21.03 -11.19 12.08
N LEU A 460 -21.61 -10.15 12.66
CA LEU A 460 -22.75 -9.43 12.11
C LEU A 460 -22.39 -7.95 11.99
N ILE A 461 -22.25 -7.47 10.76
CA ILE A 461 -22.06 -6.03 10.45
C ILE A 461 -23.30 -5.53 9.73
N ILE A 462 -23.97 -4.54 10.32
CA ILE A 462 -25.06 -3.79 9.73
C ILE A 462 -24.52 -2.40 9.39
N TYR A 463 -24.38 -2.11 8.10
CA TYR A 463 -23.59 -0.98 7.64
C TYR A 463 -24.31 0.36 7.76
N VAL A 464 -25.56 0.44 7.31
CA VAL A 464 -26.37 1.68 7.32
C VAL A 464 -27.65 1.48 8.12
N VAL A 465 -28.04 2.48 8.90
CA VAL A 465 -29.38 2.59 9.49
C VAL A 465 -30.04 3.80 8.85
N GLU A 466 -31.15 3.64 8.12
CA GLU A 466 -31.79 4.82 7.50
C GLU A 466 -32.27 5.83 8.55
N LYS A 467 -32.21 7.13 8.23
CA LYS A 467 -32.41 8.26 9.17
C LYS A 467 -33.64 8.17 10.09
N ASP A 468 -34.72 7.57 9.61
CA ASP A 468 -36.00 7.47 10.34
C ASP A 468 -36.31 6.05 10.84
N THR A 469 -35.42 5.08 10.57
CA THR A 469 -35.59 3.70 11.00
C THR A 469 -35.12 3.54 12.45
N PRO A 470 -36.01 3.18 13.39
CA PRO A 470 -35.60 2.95 14.77
C PRO A 470 -34.84 1.62 14.87
N VAL A 471 -33.71 1.62 15.58
CA VAL A 471 -33.07 0.37 16.00
C VAL A 471 -33.77 -0.10 17.27
N GLU A 472 -34.55 -1.18 17.19
CA GLU A 472 -35.35 -1.65 18.31
C GLU A 472 -34.48 -2.43 19.32
N GLU A 473 -34.50 -2.02 20.59
CA GLU A 473 -33.75 -2.69 21.66
C GLU A 473 -34.11 -4.19 21.78
N LYS A 474 -35.37 -4.56 21.53
CA LYS A 474 -35.83 -5.97 21.52
C LYS A 474 -35.16 -6.83 20.44
N VAL A 475 -34.84 -6.23 19.28
CA VAL A 475 -34.14 -6.93 18.20
C VAL A 475 -32.69 -7.20 18.63
N ILE A 476 -32.04 -6.21 19.25
CA ILE A 476 -30.69 -6.35 19.80
C ILE A 476 -30.65 -7.37 20.94
N GLU A 477 -31.63 -7.37 21.83
CA GLU A 477 -31.78 -8.37 22.88
C GLU A 477 -31.91 -9.78 22.29
N SER A 478 -32.70 -9.93 21.22
CA SER A 478 -32.88 -11.20 20.51
C SER A 478 -31.60 -11.68 19.82
N ILE A 479 -30.81 -10.77 19.25
CA ILE A 479 -29.46 -11.06 18.72
C ILE A 479 -28.57 -11.62 19.83
N CYS A 480 -28.51 -10.95 20.98
CA CYS A 480 -27.65 -11.35 22.10
C CYS A 480 -28.02 -12.76 22.62
N ASN A 481 -29.32 -13.05 22.70
CA ASN A 481 -29.81 -14.35 23.18
C ASN A 481 -29.61 -15.49 22.17
N SER A 482 -29.71 -15.20 20.86
CA SER A 482 -29.76 -16.26 19.84
C SER A 482 -28.40 -16.55 19.19
N LEU A 483 -27.43 -15.64 19.29
CA LEU A 483 -26.17 -15.72 18.55
C LEU A 483 -24.92 -15.71 19.46
N PRO A 484 -24.79 -16.69 20.39
CA PRO A 484 -23.75 -16.68 21.43
C PRO A 484 -22.31 -16.81 20.93
N LYS A 485 -22.10 -17.19 19.65
CA LYS A 485 -20.78 -17.32 19.02
C LYS A 485 -20.27 -16.04 18.37
N LEU A 486 -21.03 -14.94 18.45
CA LEU A 486 -20.61 -13.65 17.91
C LEU A 486 -19.31 -13.17 18.56
N ARG A 487 -18.37 -12.78 17.70
CA ARG A 487 -17.14 -12.06 18.05
C ARG A 487 -17.19 -10.60 17.67
N VAL A 488 -17.95 -10.26 16.62
CA VAL A 488 -18.17 -8.89 16.15
C VAL A 488 -19.67 -8.67 15.99
N LEU A 489 -20.19 -7.66 16.69
CA LEU A 489 -21.52 -7.12 16.48
C LEU A 489 -21.38 -5.62 16.21
N ALA A 490 -21.69 -5.18 15.00
CA ALA A 490 -21.58 -3.79 14.61
C ALA A 490 -22.87 -3.30 13.92
N VAL A 491 -23.44 -2.22 14.42
CA VAL A 491 -24.66 -1.59 13.88
C VAL A 491 -24.39 -0.12 13.58
N ALA A 492 -24.89 0.34 12.42
CA ALA A 492 -24.60 1.64 11.83
C ALA A 492 -23.09 1.86 11.59
N PHE A 493 -22.42 0.85 11.03
CA PHE A 493 -20.97 0.86 10.86
C PHE A 493 -20.43 1.93 9.90
N SER A 494 -21.24 2.51 9.01
CA SER A 494 -20.80 3.57 8.09
C SER A 494 -20.37 4.86 8.83
N ARG A 495 -19.22 5.45 8.45
CA ARG A 495 -18.79 6.78 8.95
C ARG A 495 -19.44 7.95 8.21
N GLU A 496 -19.73 7.76 6.93
CA GLU A 496 -20.18 8.83 6.04
C GLU A 496 -21.72 8.98 6.01
N HIS A 497 -22.46 7.93 6.40
CA HIS A 497 -23.90 7.86 6.18
C HIS A 497 -24.66 7.34 7.41
N HIS A 498 -25.68 8.11 7.82
CA HIS A 498 -26.80 7.72 8.68
C HIS A 498 -26.45 6.92 9.96
N PRO A 499 -25.87 7.59 10.98
CA PRO A 499 -25.72 7.02 12.32
C PRO A 499 -27.09 6.78 12.98
N ILE A 500 -27.12 6.00 14.07
CA ILE A 500 -28.35 5.82 14.87
C ILE A 500 -28.76 7.19 15.45
N THR A 501 -29.91 7.69 15.00
CA THR A 501 -30.51 8.97 15.42
C THR A 501 -31.77 8.78 16.25
N ARG A 502 -32.36 7.57 16.23
CA ARG A 502 -33.54 7.20 17.00
C ARG A 502 -33.37 5.80 17.60
N PRO A 503 -33.73 5.58 18.87
CA PRO A 503 -34.20 6.58 19.87
C PRO A 503 -33.11 7.57 20.31
N SER A 504 -33.49 8.62 21.06
CA SER A 504 -32.55 9.62 21.63
C SER A 504 -31.69 9.09 22.78
N LYS A 505 -32.17 8.02 23.43
CA LYS A 505 -31.42 7.18 24.36
C LYS A 505 -31.53 5.75 23.87
N PHE A 506 -30.41 5.07 23.72
CA PHE A 506 -30.34 3.71 23.21
C PHE A 506 -29.68 2.82 24.26
N SER A 507 -30.42 1.85 24.78
CA SER A 507 -29.96 0.97 25.85
C SER A 507 -29.45 -0.34 25.26
N ILE A 508 -28.20 -0.68 25.58
CA ILE A 508 -27.67 -2.01 25.28
C ILE A 508 -28.25 -2.98 26.34
N PRO A 509 -28.84 -4.12 25.94
CA PRO A 509 -29.53 -5.02 26.86
C PRO A 509 -28.56 -5.78 27.77
N GLU A 510 -29.00 -6.15 28.98
CA GLU A 510 -28.24 -6.97 29.94
C GLU A 510 -27.90 -8.37 29.39
N SER A 511 -28.67 -8.85 28.40
CA SER A 511 -28.37 -10.10 27.68
C SER A 511 -27.08 -10.04 26.86
N ILE A 512 -26.41 -8.89 26.75
CA ILE A 512 -25.08 -8.78 26.12
C ILE A 512 -24.07 -9.75 26.76
N SER A 513 -24.22 -10.05 28.06
CA SER A 513 -23.44 -11.07 28.80
C SER A 513 -23.46 -12.46 28.15
N GLN A 514 -24.49 -12.78 27.37
CA GLN A 514 -24.60 -14.06 26.67
C GLN A 514 -23.56 -14.18 25.53
N LEU A 515 -23.08 -13.06 24.99
CA LEU A 515 -22.07 -13.01 23.94
C LEU A 515 -20.66 -13.13 24.51
N LYS A 516 -20.36 -14.26 25.17
CA LYS A 516 -19.09 -14.49 25.88
C LYS A 516 -17.83 -14.38 25.00
N HIS A 517 -17.97 -14.57 23.69
CA HIS A 517 -16.88 -14.47 22.72
C HIS A 517 -16.76 -13.09 22.06
N LEU A 518 -17.59 -12.13 22.43
CA LEU A 518 -17.63 -10.80 21.82
C LEU A 518 -16.31 -10.07 22.05
N CYS A 519 -15.68 -9.67 20.96
CA CYS A 519 -14.42 -8.94 20.93
C CYS A 519 -14.60 -7.50 20.40
N TYR A 520 -15.61 -7.25 19.56
CA TYR A 520 -15.93 -5.94 19.00
C TYR A 520 -17.43 -5.68 19.16
N LEU A 521 -17.77 -4.58 19.84
CA LEU A 521 -19.13 -4.06 19.90
C LEU A 521 -19.20 -2.66 19.29
N ALA A 522 -20.04 -2.48 18.26
CA ALA A 522 -20.29 -1.20 17.63
C ALA A 522 -21.78 -0.83 17.60
N PHE A 523 -22.10 0.35 18.09
CA PHE A 523 -23.39 1.01 17.92
C PHE A 523 -23.15 2.50 17.67
N ARG A 524 -22.88 2.88 16.42
CA ARG A 524 -22.51 4.27 16.11
C ARG A 524 -23.73 5.16 16.13
N THR A 525 -23.73 6.14 17.02
CA THR A 525 -24.87 7.04 17.21
C THR A 525 -24.50 8.51 16.96
N PHE A 526 -25.50 9.35 16.71
CA PHE A 526 -25.32 10.79 16.57
C PHE A 526 -26.33 11.53 17.41
N LYS A 527 -25.85 12.34 18.38
CA LYS A 527 -26.69 13.04 19.36
C LYS A 527 -27.63 12.11 20.14
N CYS A 528 -27.27 10.83 20.26
CA CYS A 528 -28.00 9.84 21.05
C CYS A 528 -27.09 9.33 22.17
N THR A 529 -27.65 9.20 23.37
CA THR A 529 -26.95 8.68 24.54
C THR A 529 -27.04 7.16 24.56
N VAL A 530 -25.89 6.48 24.53
CA VAL A 530 -25.82 5.03 24.69
C VAL A 530 -25.77 4.68 26.17
N ILE A 531 -26.74 3.88 26.64
CA ILE A 531 -26.78 3.39 28.01
C ILE A 531 -26.14 2.00 28.03
N LEU A 532 -25.06 1.88 28.79
CA LEU A 532 -24.29 0.65 28.90
C LEU A 532 -24.76 -0.16 30.12
N PRO A 533 -25.05 -1.47 29.97
CA PRO A 533 -25.52 -2.34 31.05
C PRO A 533 -24.37 -2.74 31.98
N SER A 534 -24.72 -3.16 33.19
CA SER A 534 -23.73 -3.66 34.16
C SER A 534 -23.08 -4.98 33.68
N ALA A 535 -23.83 -5.80 32.95
CA ALA A 535 -23.35 -7.02 32.29
C ALA A 535 -22.19 -6.82 31.31
N LEU A 536 -21.90 -5.58 30.87
CA LEU A 536 -20.75 -5.32 30.00
C LEU A 536 -19.43 -5.78 30.65
N ALA A 537 -19.33 -5.66 31.98
CA ALA A 537 -18.18 -6.10 32.76
C ALA A 537 -17.97 -7.64 32.75
N GLU A 538 -18.92 -8.43 32.26
CA GLU A 538 -18.78 -9.89 32.13
C GLU A 538 -18.09 -10.30 30.82
N LEU A 539 -17.88 -9.36 29.89
CA LEU A 539 -17.30 -9.61 28.58
C LEU A 539 -15.76 -9.60 28.61
N HIS A 540 -15.17 -10.68 29.15
CA HIS A 540 -13.72 -10.76 29.34
C HIS A 540 -12.88 -10.73 28.04
N HIS A 541 -13.48 -11.00 26.88
CA HIS A 541 -12.81 -10.97 25.58
C HIS A 541 -13.02 -9.66 24.81
N ILE A 542 -13.76 -8.70 25.35
CA ILE A 542 -14.02 -7.44 24.66
C ILE A 542 -12.70 -6.69 24.46
N GLN A 543 -12.45 -6.29 23.22
CA GLN A 543 -11.25 -5.57 22.81
C GLN A 543 -11.58 -4.17 22.30
N LEU A 544 -12.80 -3.96 21.77
CA LEU A 544 -13.19 -2.69 21.19
C LEU A 544 -14.66 -2.36 21.44
N LEU A 545 -14.88 -1.13 21.92
CA LEU A 545 -16.19 -0.50 22.07
C LEU A 545 -16.25 0.73 21.14
N ASP A 546 -17.19 0.75 20.21
CA ASP A 546 -17.31 1.81 19.20
C ASP A 546 -18.73 2.36 19.11
N PHE A 547 -18.88 3.58 19.63
CA PHE A 547 -20.13 4.31 19.63
C PHE A 547 -20.08 5.51 18.67
N GLY A 548 -18.99 5.70 17.93
CA GLY A 548 -18.77 6.83 17.02
C GLY A 548 -18.39 8.15 17.71
N HIS A 549 -17.78 9.07 16.95
CA HIS A 549 -17.20 10.33 17.45
C HIS A 549 -18.22 11.41 17.84
N HIS A 550 -19.52 11.13 17.76
CA HIS A 550 -20.60 12.06 18.08
C HIS A 550 -21.57 11.54 19.15
N SER A 551 -21.28 10.37 19.72
CA SER A 551 -22.08 9.76 20.78
C SER A 551 -21.64 10.20 22.17
N GLN A 552 -22.53 10.01 23.13
CA GLN A 552 -22.24 10.11 24.56
C GLN A 552 -22.64 8.80 25.22
N THR A 553 -21.86 8.31 26.18
CA THR A 553 -22.24 7.13 26.96
C THR A 553 -22.70 7.50 28.36
N SER A 554 -23.52 6.64 28.97
CA SER A 554 -23.64 6.61 30.43
C SER A 554 -22.31 6.23 31.07
N GLU A 555 -22.21 6.49 32.38
CA GLU A 555 -21.10 5.97 33.19
C GLU A 555 -21.19 4.45 33.29
N PHE A 556 -20.04 3.77 33.20
CA PHE A 556 -19.95 2.31 33.36
C PHE A 556 -18.63 1.93 34.02
N THR A 557 -18.59 0.74 34.62
CA THR A 557 -17.43 0.23 35.34
C THR A 557 -16.50 -0.56 34.42
N THR A 558 -15.19 -0.43 34.64
CA THR A 558 -14.13 -1.07 33.84
C THR A 558 -13.48 -2.26 34.54
N ASP A 559 -14.03 -2.69 35.68
CA ASP A 559 -13.33 -3.55 36.64
C ASP A 559 -12.77 -4.85 36.08
N ASN A 560 -13.38 -5.39 35.03
CA ASN A 560 -13.02 -6.68 34.43
C ASN A 560 -12.61 -6.59 32.95
N LEU A 561 -12.46 -5.37 32.40
CA LEU A 561 -12.25 -5.15 30.96
C LEU A 561 -10.77 -4.98 30.60
N THR A 562 -9.88 -5.77 31.20
CA THR A 562 -8.42 -5.59 31.07
C THR A 562 -7.88 -5.80 29.65
N ASN A 563 -8.61 -6.51 28.79
CA ASN A 563 -8.29 -6.75 27.39
C ASN A 563 -8.79 -5.64 26.43
N LEU A 564 -9.48 -4.63 26.96
CA LEU A 564 -10.03 -3.53 26.18
C LEU A 564 -8.91 -2.66 25.62
N ARG A 565 -8.86 -2.53 24.30
CA ARG A 565 -7.83 -1.81 23.55
C ARG A 565 -8.29 -0.45 23.06
N TYR A 566 -9.58 -0.33 22.72
CA TYR A 566 -10.13 0.89 22.13
C TYR A 566 -11.53 1.21 22.65
N ILE A 567 -11.77 2.49 22.92
CA ILE A 567 -13.09 3.05 23.21
C ILE A 567 -13.31 4.26 22.29
N MET A 568 -14.08 4.07 21.22
CA MET A 568 -14.38 5.12 20.24
C MET A 568 -15.69 5.81 20.61
N CYS A 569 -15.60 6.96 21.28
CA CYS A 569 -16.74 7.77 21.66
C CYS A 569 -16.31 9.22 21.91
N LYS A 570 -17.21 10.18 21.71
CA LYS A 570 -16.92 11.61 21.95
C LYS A 570 -16.61 11.91 23.41
N SER A 571 -17.39 11.33 24.30
CA SER A 571 -17.33 11.61 25.73
C SER A 571 -17.77 10.37 26.49
N VAL A 572 -16.84 9.82 27.27
CA VAL A 572 -17.06 8.64 28.10
C VAL A 572 -16.80 9.01 29.55
N LYS A 573 -17.74 8.68 30.44
CA LYS A 573 -17.55 8.75 31.89
C LYS A 573 -17.03 7.39 32.35
N CYS A 574 -15.72 7.28 32.52
CA CYS A 574 -15.04 6.04 32.83
C CYS A 574 -14.08 6.27 34.02
N PRO A 575 -14.58 6.23 35.27
CA PRO A 575 -13.71 6.28 36.42
C PRO A 575 -12.76 5.07 36.43
N ASN A 576 -11.56 5.24 37.00
CA ASN A 576 -10.55 4.20 37.12
C ASN A 576 -10.06 3.63 35.77
N ILE A 577 -9.91 4.49 34.76
CA ILE A 577 -9.44 4.08 33.42
C ILE A 577 -8.05 3.43 33.45
N GLY A 578 -7.24 3.69 34.49
CA GLY A 578 -5.93 3.06 34.68
C GLY A 578 -5.95 1.54 34.86
N ARG A 579 -7.12 0.93 35.11
CA ARG A 579 -7.28 -0.53 35.12
C ARG A 579 -7.21 -1.14 33.71
N LEU A 580 -7.41 -0.34 32.66
CA LEU A 580 -7.41 -0.78 31.26
C LEU A 580 -5.99 -0.80 30.69
N ILE A 581 -5.11 -1.61 31.25
CA ILE A 581 -3.67 -1.60 30.90
C ILE A 581 -3.36 -1.91 29.43
N SER A 582 -4.26 -2.61 28.72
CA SER A 582 -4.11 -2.94 27.29
C SER A 582 -4.56 -1.81 26.34
N LEU A 583 -5.03 -0.68 26.87
CA LEU A 583 -5.60 0.40 26.09
C LEU A 583 -4.55 1.03 25.17
N GLN A 584 -4.85 1.07 23.87
CA GLN A 584 -3.99 1.64 22.84
C GLN A 584 -4.30 3.12 22.59
N ALA A 585 -5.55 3.55 22.82
CA ALA A 585 -5.95 4.95 22.70
C ALA A 585 -7.08 5.28 23.67
N LEU A 586 -7.02 6.50 24.24
CA LEU A 586 -8.08 7.04 25.08
C LEU A 586 -9.28 7.51 24.24
N PRO A 587 -10.49 7.59 24.83
CA PRO A 587 -11.64 8.19 24.14
C PRO A 587 -11.32 9.60 23.64
N CYS A 588 -11.49 9.86 22.34
CA CYS A 588 -11.11 11.12 21.69
C CYS A 588 -9.64 11.55 21.92
N ASN A 589 -8.76 10.60 22.26
CA ASN A 589 -7.38 10.85 22.65
C ASN A 589 -7.23 11.79 23.87
N THR A 590 -8.29 12.01 24.65
CA THR A 590 -8.29 12.99 25.75
C THR A 590 -8.46 12.32 27.12
N PHE A 591 -7.62 12.70 28.07
CA PHE A 591 -7.79 12.43 29.49
C PHE A 591 -7.99 13.74 30.25
N THR A 592 -9.09 13.86 30.99
CA THR A 592 -9.36 15.03 31.82
C THR A 592 -9.07 14.69 33.28
N VAL A 593 -8.05 15.33 33.85
CA VAL A 593 -7.74 15.25 35.28
C VAL A 593 -8.82 16.00 36.05
N ARG A 594 -9.33 15.38 37.12
CA ARG A 594 -10.34 16.01 38.00
C ARG A 594 -10.03 15.71 39.45
N ASN A 595 -10.44 16.61 40.35
CA ASN A 595 -10.44 16.40 41.80
C ASN A 595 -11.58 15.44 42.26
N VAL A 596 -11.75 14.32 41.56
CA VAL A 596 -12.75 13.27 41.85
C VAL A 596 -12.06 11.90 41.76
N GLN A 597 -12.38 11.00 42.69
CA GLN A 597 -11.82 9.65 42.72
C GLN A 597 -12.04 8.93 41.38
N GLY A 598 -10.99 8.33 40.84
CA GLY A 598 -11.00 7.62 39.56
C GLY A 598 -10.65 8.48 38.34
N TYR A 599 -10.44 9.79 38.51
CA TYR A 599 -10.03 10.73 37.47
C TYR A 599 -8.70 11.44 37.79
N GLU A 600 -7.99 10.96 38.80
CA GLU A 600 -6.70 11.51 39.18
C GLU A 600 -5.64 11.20 38.11
N ILE A 601 -4.56 11.98 38.04
CA ILE A 601 -3.55 11.79 36.99
C ILE A 601 -2.85 10.43 37.03
N LYS A 602 -2.79 9.81 38.21
CA LYS A 602 -2.26 8.44 38.44
C LYS A 602 -2.96 7.36 37.61
N GLN A 603 -4.15 7.62 37.08
CA GLN A 603 -4.84 6.69 36.20
C GLN A 603 -4.07 6.46 34.89
N LEU A 604 -3.14 7.34 34.52
CA LEU A 604 -2.27 7.16 33.36
C LEU A 604 -1.04 6.27 33.64
N ARG A 605 -0.74 5.95 34.91
CA ARG A 605 0.52 5.33 35.34
C ARG A 605 0.92 4.09 34.56
N ASP A 606 -0.03 3.18 34.41
CA ASP A 606 0.20 1.83 33.87
C ASP A 606 -0.28 1.70 32.41
N LEU A 607 -0.80 2.78 31.80
CA LEU A 607 -1.27 2.82 30.41
C LEU A 607 -0.09 3.03 29.44
N ASN A 608 0.87 2.09 29.45
CA ASN A 608 2.13 2.22 28.70
C ASN A 608 1.99 1.89 27.22
N ASP A 609 0.94 1.17 26.84
CA ASP A 609 0.69 0.78 25.44
C ASP A 609 -0.02 1.87 24.62
N LEU A 610 -0.35 3.01 25.24
CA LEU A 610 -0.96 4.15 24.55
C LEU A 610 -0.09 4.62 23.38
N ARG A 611 -0.72 4.89 22.25
CA ARG A 611 -0.04 5.25 21.00
C ARG A 611 -0.69 6.41 20.25
N GLY A 612 0.12 7.08 19.43
CA GLY A 612 -0.33 8.21 18.62
C GLY A 612 -0.45 9.49 19.43
N ASN A 613 -1.64 10.10 19.43
CA ASN A 613 -1.90 11.38 20.08
C ASN A 613 -2.48 11.18 21.49
N LEU A 614 -1.99 11.97 22.45
CA LEU A 614 -2.52 12.07 23.80
C LEU A 614 -2.74 13.54 24.19
N VAL A 615 -3.94 13.86 24.62
CA VAL A 615 -4.35 15.16 25.15
C VAL A 615 -4.64 15.00 26.64
N ILE A 616 -3.99 15.78 27.50
CA ILE A 616 -4.22 15.80 28.95
C ILE A 616 -4.70 17.19 29.35
N ASN A 617 -5.94 17.26 29.80
CA ASN A 617 -6.59 18.50 30.20
C ASN A 617 -6.87 18.50 31.70
N GLY A 618 -7.12 19.69 32.25
CA GLY A 618 -7.45 19.84 33.66
C GLY A 618 -6.22 19.78 34.57
N LEU A 619 -5.03 20.10 34.03
CA LEU A 619 -3.75 20.00 34.74
C LEU A 619 -3.66 20.97 35.94
N GLU A 620 -4.52 21.98 36.02
CA GLU A 620 -4.69 22.84 37.19
C GLU A 620 -5.11 22.06 38.46
N ASN A 621 -5.66 20.85 38.29
CA ASN A 621 -6.06 19.98 39.41
C ASN A 621 -4.90 19.16 40.01
N VAL A 622 -3.70 19.19 39.42
CA VAL A 622 -2.53 18.43 39.89
C VAL A 622 -1.74 19.27 40.91
N LYS A 623 -1.45 18.71 42.08
CA LYS A 623 -1.00 19.49 43.25
C LYS A 623 0.51 19.69 43.36
N GLY A 624 1.30 19.06 42.50
CA GLY A 624 2.75 19.22 42.50
C GLY A 624 3.49 18.13 41.74
N LYS A 625 4.83 18.18 41.81
CA LYS A 625 5.72 17.32 41.04
C LYS A 625 5.49 15.82 41.28
N GLU A 626 5.34 15.41 42.54
CA GLU A 626 5.18 13.99 42.90
C GLU A 626 3.90 13.39 42.31
N GLU A 627 2.80 14.13 42.32
CA GLU A 627 1.53 13.68 41.71
C GLU A 627 1.66 13.61 40.19
N ALA A 628 2.32 14.59 39.56
CA ALA A 628 2.57 14.59 38.13
C ALA A 628 3.45 13.42 37.68
N LEU A 629 4.44 13.01 38.48
CA LEU A 629 5.29 11.84 38.20
C LEU A 629 4.49 10.54 38.12
N GLU A 630 3.37 10.43 38.82
CA GLU A 630 2.51 9.25 38.77
C GLU A 630 1.88 9.04 37.39
N ALA A 631 1.81 10.07 36.53
CA ALA A 631 1.36 9.95 35.15
C ALA A 631 2.29 9.06 34.32
N ASN A 632 3.57 8.97 34.70
CA ASN A 632 4.61 8.18 34.04
C ASN A 632 4.61 8.33 32.51
N LEU A 633 4.58 9.57 32.00
CA LEU A 633 4.52 9.80 30.55
C LEU A 633 5.80 9.33 29.84
N GLY A 634 6.95 9.38 30.52
CA GLY A 634 8.22 8.90 29.97
C GLY A 634 8.22 7.44 29.51
N ALA A 635 7.38 6.58 30.12
CA ALA A 635 7.25 5.16 29.76
C ALA A 635 6.35 4.92 28.53
N LYS A 636 5.59 5.93 28.06
CA LYS A 636 4.65 5.81 26.93
C LYS A 636 5.38 6.00 25.61
N GLU A 637 6.23 5.04 25.25
CA GLU A 637 7.17 5.15 24.12
C GLU A 637 6.52 5.30 22.74
N ARG A 638 5.24 4.94 22.60
CA ARG A 638 4.49 4.95 21.34
C ARG A 638 3.66 6.20 21.11
N ILE A 639 3.66 7.15 22.05
CA ILE A 639 3.04 8.46 21.89
C ILE A 639 3.97 9.34 21.02
N THR A 640 3.42 9.85 19.92
CA THR A 640 4.12 10.72 18.96
C THR A 640 3.69 12.18 19.12
N GLU A 641 2.46 12.43 19.59
CA GLU A 641 1.92 13.77 19.81
C GLU A 641 1.36 13.89 21.23
N LEU A 642 1.77 14.93 21.95
CA LEU A 642 1.31 15.19 23.32
C LEU A 642 0.80 16.63 23.42
N MET A 643 -0.42 16.80 23.93
CA MET A 643 -1.00 18.09 24.27
C MET A 643 -1.27 18.16 25.78
N LEU A 644 -0.80 19.22 26.42
CA LEU A 644 -0.97 19.48 27.85
C LEU A 644 -1.75 20.79 28.01
N GLU A 645 -2.92 20.75 28.63
CA GLU A 645 -3.83 21.89 28.73
C GLU A 645 -4.17 22.22 30.20
N TRP A 646 -3.95 23.48 30.55
CA TRP A 646 -4.43 24.11 31.78
C TRP A 646 -5.64 25.00 31.47
N ASP A 647 -6.62 25.05 32.38
CA ASP A 647 -7.74 25.98 32.27
C ASP A 647 -7.27 27.44 32.25
N TYR A 648 -7.91 28.29 31.44
CA TYR A 648 -7.59 29.71 31.32
C TYR A 648 -8.15 30.57 32.47
N ASP A 649 -9.11 30.03 33.24
CA ASP A 649 -9.71 30.72 34.39
C ASP A 649 -8.72 30.84 35.56
N ASP A 650 -8.51 32.05 36.09
CA ASP A 650 -7.52 32.32 37.14
C ASP A 650 -8.00 31.92 38.55
N ASP A 651 -9.31 31.77 38.77
CA ASP A 651 -9.89 31.57 40.11
C ASP A 651 -9.70 30.15 40.68
N THR A 652 -9.34 29.18 39.84
CA THR A 652 -9.22 27.75 40.20
C THR A 652 -7.78 27.22 40.16
N ARG A 653 -6.80 28.08 39.82
CA ARG A 653 -5.42 27.67 39.51
C ARG A 653 -4.55 27.51 40.75
N CYS A 654 -3.57 26.61 40.65
CA CYS A 654 -2.47 26.53 41.60
C CYS A 654 -1.46 27.68 41.38
N SER A 655 -0.55 27.91 42.33
CA SER A 655 0.44 28.98 42.15
C SER A 655 1.37 28.70 40.95
N PRO A 656 1.95 29.74 40.31
CA PRO A 656 2.91 29.56 39.22
C PRO A 656 4.08 28.63 39.55
N GLU A 657 4.49 28.55 40.82
CA GLU A 657 5.52 27.61 41.28
C GLU A 657 5.06 26.16 41.18
N VAL A 658 3.81 25.88 41.59
CA VAL A 658 3.21 24.54 41.52
C VAL A 658 3.02 24.10 40.08
N GLU A 659 2.53 24.97 39.20
CA GLU A 659 2.40 24.62 37.77
C GLU A 659 3.76 24.25 37.15
N ALA A 660 4.83 24.98 37.52
CA ALA A 660 6.17 24.66 37.07
C ALA A 660 6.68 23.32 37.60
N GLU A 661 6.36 22.97 38.85
CA GLU A 661 6.66 21.66 39.41
C GLU A 661 5.88 20.52 38.74
N VAL A 662 4.60 20.75 38.42
CA VAL A 662 3.77 19.79 37.68
C VAL A 662 4.35 19.53 36.30
N LEU A 663 4.65 20.58 35.53
CA LEU A 663 5.22 20.44 34.19
C LEU A 663 6.60 19.76 34.22
N GLU A 664 7.43 20.04 35.24
CA GLU A 664 8.68 19.32 35.48
C GLU A 664 8.45 17.81 35.70
N GLY A 665 7.45 17.45 36.52
CA GLY A 665 7.12 16.06 36.85
C GLY A 665 6.50 15.25 35.71
N LEU A 666 5.72 15.88 34.82
CA LEU A 666 5.05 15.18 33.71
C LEU A 666 6.03 14.51 32.74
N CYS A 667 7.19 15.15 32.48
CA CYS A 667 8.30 14.67 31.65
C CYS A 667 7.88 13.84 30.40
N PRO A 668 7.78 14.45 29.22
CA PRO A 668 7.30 13.78 28.01
C PRO A 668 8.12 12.57 27.53
N PRO A 669 7.52 11.66 26.73
CA PRO A 669 8.22 10.53 26.10
C PRO A 669 9.47 10.94 25.32
N ALA A 670 10.46 10.06 25.23
CA ALA A 670 11.73 10.36 24.55
C ALA A 670 11.59 10.47 23.02
N LYS A 671 10.66 9.71 22.42
CA LYS A 671 10.43 9.61 20.97
C LYS A 671 9.32 10.56 20.46
N LEU A 672 8.93 11.53 21.27
CA LEU A 672 7.85 12.47 20.94
C LEU A 672 8.22 13.36 19.74
N GLU A 673 7.29 13.51 18.79
CA GLU A 673 7.44 14.33 17.59
C GLU A 673 6.88 15.75 17.78
N THR A 674 5.71 15.85 18.42
CA THR A 674 5.00 17.12 18.62
C THR A 674 4.61 17.29 20.09
N LEU A 675 4.87 18.47 20.65
CA LEU A 675 4.47 18.85 22.01
C LEU A 675 3.70 20.17 21.96
N MET A 676 2.45 20.15 22.41
CA MET A 676 1.63 21.35 22.57
C MET A 676 1.37 21.58 24.06
N ILE A 677 1.55 22.81 24.52
CA ILE A 677 1.29 23.22 25.89
C ILE A 677 0.39 24.45 25.83
N GLU A 678 -0.81 24.36 26.36
CA GLU A 678 -1.77 25.45 26.35
C GLU A 678 -2.15 25.88 27.75
N GLY A 679 -2.31 27.20 27.93
CA GLY A 679 -2.78 27.77 29.19
C GLY A 679 -1.76 27.74 30.34
N TYR A 680 -0.50 27.34 30.10
CA TYR A 680 0.54 27.25 31.14
C TYR A 680 1.03 28.63 31.60
N LYS A 681 0.98 28.92 32.92
CA LYS A 681 1.40 30.19 33.53
C LYS A 681 2.48 30.01 34.61
N GLY A 682 3.19 28.88 34.61
CA GLY A 682 4.20 28.57 35.61
C GLY A 682 5.39 29.54 35.61
N SER A 683 6.06 29.67 36.76
CA SER A 683 7.12 30.66 36.98
C SER A 683 8.45 30.36 36.28
N ARG A 684 8.62 29.14 35.74
CA ARG A 684 9.82 28.69 35.02
C ARG A 684 9.52 27.59 34.01
N TYR A 685 10.42 27.34 33.08
CA TYR A 685 10.37 26.18 32.18
C TYR A 685 11.10 24.98 32.78
N PRO A 686 10.69 23.75 32.44
CA PRO A 686 11.29 22.55 32.99
C PRO A 686 12.67 22.23 32.39
N GLU A 687 13.54 21.58 33.15
CA GLU A 687 14.92 21.28 32.75
C GLU A 687 14.99 20.39 31.50
N TRP A 688 14.07 19.42 31.40
CA TRP A 688 13.99 18.52 30.25
C TRP A 688 13.69 19.24 28.93
N MET A 689 13.05 20.41 28.97
CA MET A 689 12.78 21.23 27.79
C MET A 689 14.03 21.99 27.34
N VAL A 690 14.87 22.42 28.29
CA VAL A 690 16.12 23.15 28.02
C VAL A 690 17.24 22.21 27.57
N ALA A 691 17.26 20.98 28.08
CA ALA A 691 18.30 19.98 27.81
C ALA A 691 18.13 19.26 26.45
N ARG A 692 16.90 19.07 25.95
CA ARG A 692 16.61 18.37 24.67
C ARG A 692 16.85 19.28 23.44
N ARG A 693 18.09 19.75 23.24
CA ARG A 693 18.48 20.64 22.13
C ARG A 693 18.54 19.98 20.73
N THR A 694 18.18 18.71 20.57
CA THR A 694 18.51 17.92 19.36
C THR A 694 17.35 17.18 18.68
N CYS A 695 16.12 17.23 19.20
CA CYS A 695 14.96 16.66 18.51
C CYS A 695 14.13 17.76 17.85
N LYS A 696 13.62 17.52 16.63
CA LYS A 696 12.68 18.40 15.92
C LYS A 696 11.31 18.41 16.61
N ILE A 697 11.25 18.73 17.89
CA ILE A 697 10.00 18.85 18.63
C ILE A 697 9.39 20.19 18.24
N PHE A 698 8.29 20.16 17.49
CA PHE A 698 7.47 21.36 17.33
C PHE A 698 6.80 21.63 18.67
N THR A 699 7.29 22.67 19.35
CA THR A 699 6.72 23.10 20.62
C THR A 699 5.81 24.30 20.34
N TYR A 700 4.52 24.18 20.67
CA TYR A 700 3.57 25.28 20.63
C TYR A 700 3.19 25.64 22.07
N ILE A 701 3.31 26.91 22.43
CA ILE A 701 2.95 27.40 23.76
C ILE A 701 2.05 28.63 23.61
N SER A 702 0.80 28.54 24.07
CA SER A 702 -0.17 29.66 24.08
C SER A 702 -0.48 30.12 25.51
N GLY A 703 -0.69 31.43 25.70
CA GLY A 703 -1.04 32.03 27.00
C GLY A 703 0.12 32.45 27.91
N VAL A 704 1.32 32.68 27.36
CA VAL A 704 2.58 32.86 28.10
C VAL A 704 2.72 34.25 28.74
N ASN A 705 3.32 34.31 29.93
CA ASN A 705 3.84 35.55 30.51
C ASN A 705 5.09 36.02 29.73
N TRP A 706 4.97 37.14 29.01
CA TRP A 706 5.98 37.69 28.10
C TRP A 706 7.36 37.95 28.73
N ASP A 707 7.44 38.13 30.05
CA ASP A 707 8.70 38.39 30.76
C ASP A 707 9.66 37.18 30.79
N LEU A 708 9.15 35.95 30.62
CA LEU A 708 9.96 34.71 30.60
C LEU A 708 10.49 34.35 29.19
N VAL A 709 9.91 34.91 28.13
CA VAL A 709 10.17 34.54 26.72
C VAL A 709 11.53 35.06 26.21
N LEU A 710 12.09 36.09 26.84
CA LEU A 710 13.33 36.75 26.41
C LEU A 710 14.60 35.90 26.52
N ASN A 711 14.55 34.68 27.10
CA ASN A 711 15.73 33.85 27.38
C ASN A 711 15.86 32.55 26.56
N LEU A 712 14.94 32.22 25.63
CA LEU A 712 14.96 30.94 24.90
C LEU A 712 15.06 31.13 23.37
N ARG A 713 16.22 30.79 22.80
CA ARG A 713 16.39 30.57 21.34
C ARG A 713 15.93 29.15 20.99
N LEU A 714 14.63 28.96 20.73
CA LEU A 714 14.04 27.72 20.21
C LEU A 714 13.16 28.02 18.99
N SER A 715 12.97 27.04 18.11
CA SER A 715 12.07 27.07 16.96
C SER A 715 10.60 27.01 17.40
N LEU A 716 10.15 28.00 18.16
CA LEU A 716 8.76 28.14 18.60
C LEU A 716 7.95 28.83 17.50
N ILE A 717 6.87 28.20 17.03
CA ILE A 717 5.89 28.86 16.17
C ILE A 717 4.89 29.55 17.12
N PHE A 718 5.02 30.86 17.28
CA PHE A 718 4.08 31.67 18.05
C PHE A 718 2.94 32.12 17.14
N VAL A 719 1.68 31.82 17.49
CA VAL A 719 0.50 32.44 16.89
C VAL A 719 -0.07 33.38 17.95
N GLY A 720 -0.17 34.66 17.60
CA GLY A 720 -0.53 35.76 18.51
C GLY A 720 -2.01 35.90 18.81
#